data_AF-H3A5V9-F1
#
_entry.id   AF-H3A5V9-F1
#
_cell.length_a   1.000
_cell.length_b   1.000
_cell.length_c   1.000
_cell.angle_alpha   90.00
_cell.angle_beta   90.00
_cell.angle_gamma   90.00
#
_symmetry.space_group_name_H-M   'P 1'
#
loop_
_entity.id
_entity.type
_entity.pdbx_description
1 polymer ?
#
loop_
_entity_poly.entity_id
_entity_poly.type
_entity_poly.pdbx_seq_one_letter_code
_entity_poly.pdbx_strand_id
1 'polypeptide(L)'
;LILDSLCIHSDLLSSDYVEIHYEKGQPLLSKGGEHCYYHGQIRGNDISNVALSTCSGLYGMFDDGSYMYLIEPLKPEHNEDYSARPHLIQRTSTVRSREKVNDLEAEDKGNNPWDFLNELRWLRRRRRKRAIPRSVFEEMKYLELMIVNDHKLYKKHRSSRTNTNHFAKSVVNLVDAIYKEQLNTRVVLVAVETWTDRDRIPISPDPMRMLRDFSKYRQHHIKQHTDAVHLLSNIPFHYKRSSMAYFGGVCSLTKGVGVNEYARPRMMAREVAQSLAQNLGIQWEPSSRKPKCDCTESFGGCIMEDTGVYHPRKFSRCSILEYKEFLQRGGGACLFNRPTKLFESTECGNGYVEQGEECDCGLRVECYGDCCKKCSLSNGAHCSDGPCCNTSCLFLPRGYDCRYAVNECDIIEYCTGDSGQCPPNLHKQDGCVCGSNQGRCYSGECKTRDNQCKYIWGSKAGGSEKFCYEKLNTEGTEKGNCGRDGDRWIQCNKQDVFCGYLLCTNIARNPRIGLIQGDVTPTSFNHQGKVVDCSGGHILLDDETDLGYVEDGTPCGPSMMCLDRKCLPIPFLNISSCPMGSNGRDCSGHGIKVCSNEATCICNSIWAGTDCSIYDPIKDNQNSKDGVSKGPSATNLIIGSIAGAILVAAIVLGGTGWGFKHLKKKKKNQQQKATQ
;
A
#
# COMPACT_ATOMS: atom_id res chain seq x y z
N LEU A 1 -32.28 9.38 13.21
CA LEU A 1 -30.93 8.88 13.59
C LEU A 1 -30.05 10.10 13.77
N ILE A 2 -29.46 10.28 14.95
CA ILE A 2 -28.49 11.35 15.16
C ILE A 2 -27.11 10.73 14.90
N LEU A 3 -26.41 11.24 13.91
CA LEU A 3 -25.02 10.88 13.64
C LEU A 3 -24.16 11.72 14.60
N ASP A 4 -23.33 11.07 15.42
CA ASP A 4 -22.38 11.75 16.31
C ASP A 4 -20.97 11.48 15.82
N SER A 5 -20.08 12.45 16.02
CA SER A 5 -18.66 12.29 15.64
C SER A 5 -18.49 12.01 14.14
N LEU A 6 -19.31 12.67 13.30
CA LEU A 6 -19.07 12.71 11.86
C LEU A 6 -17.86 13.63 11.64
N CYS A 7 -16.72 13.03 11.32
CA CYS A 7 -15.51 13.76 11.00
C CYS A 7 -15.33 13.81 9.49
N ILE A 8 -14.79 14.92 8.98
CA ILE A 8 -14.35 14.98 7.59
C ILE A 8 -13.33 13.86 7.40
N HIS A 9 -13.46 13.11 6.31
CA HIS A 9 -12.46 12.14 5.92
C HIS A 9 -11.32 12.88 5.20
N SER A 10 -10.53 13.58 6.00
CA SER A 10 -9.34 14.33 5.56
C SER A 10 -8.32 13.43 4.87
N ASP A 11 -8.24 12.17 5.28
CA ASP A 11 -7.25 11.20 4.79
C ASP A 11 -7.55 10.61 3.40
N LEU A 12 -8.68 10.97 2.78
CA LEU A 12 -9.10 10.34 1.53
C LEU A 12 -8.24 10.75 0.34
N LEU A 13 -7.82 12.02 0.27
CA LEU A 13 -7.05 12.58 -0.85
C LEU A 13 -5.61 12.86 -0.39
N SER A 14 -4.64 12.39 -1.17
CA SER A 14 -3.24 12.75 -0.97
C SER A 14 -3.01 14.26 -1.18
N SER A 15 -1.99 14.82 -0.58
CA SER A 15 -1.61 16.22 -0.80
C SER A 15 -1.27 16.61 -2.22
N ASP A 16 -0.61 15.72 -2.96
CA ASP A 16 -0.29 15.92 -4.36
C ASP A 16 -1.44 15.45 -5.25
N TYR A 17 -2.67 15.38 -4.70
CA TYR A 17 -3.85 14.95 -5.42
C TYR A 17 -4.08 15.79 -6.68
N VAL A 18 -4.23 15.09 -7.79
CA VAL A 18 -4.49 15.70 -9.10
C VAL A 18 -5.69 15.07 -9.78
N GLU A 19 -6.51 15.93 -10.38
CA GLU A 19 -7.54 15.52 -11.31
C GLU A 19 -7.06 15.74 -12.75
N ILE A 20 -7.00 14.67 -13.53
CA ILE A 20 -6.53 14.67 -14.91
C ILE A 20 -7.73 14.53 -15.85
N HIS A 21 -7.83 15.42 -16.83
CA HIS A 21 -8.86 15.36 -17.87
C HIS A 21 -8.26 15.75 -19.22
N TYR A 22 -9.02 15.61 -20.30
CA TYR A 22 -8.50 15.78 -21.65
C TYR A 22 -9.27 16.83 -22.45
N GLU A 23 -8.53 17.69 -23.11
CA GLU A 23 -9.05 18.63 -24.10
C GLU A 23 -8.20 18.53 -25.37
N LYS A 24 -8.85 18.29 -26.52
CA LYS A 24 -8.16 18.13 -27.83
C LYS A 24 -7.01 17.11 -27.79
N GLY A 25 -7.15 16.04 -27.02
CA GLY A 25 -6.15 14.98 -26.92
C GLY A 25 -5.02 15.22 -25.91
N GLN A 26 -4.90 16.42 -25.33
CA GLN A 26 -3.85 16.78 -24.36
C GLN A 26 -4.35 16.62 -22.92
N PRO A 27 -3.53 16.07 -21.99
CA PRO A 27 -3.88 15.97 -20.59
C PRO A 27 -3.77 17.34 -19.89
N LEU A 28 -4.84 17.74 -19.23
CA LEU A 28 -4.93 18.92 -18.38
C LEU A 28 -5.01 18.47 -16.93
N LEU A 29 -4.10 19.00 -16.10
CA LEU A 29 -4.04 18.72 -14.67
C LEU A 29 -4.71 19.85 -13.90
N SER A 30 -5.65 19.48 -13.04
CA SER A 30 -6.26 20.36 -12.06
C SER A 30 -5.78 19.93 -10.67
N LYS A 31 -5.01 20.79 -9.99
CA LYS A 31 -4.74 20.63 -8.56
C LYS A 31 -5.99 21.10 -7.81
N GLY A 32 -6.64 20.22 -7.05
CA GLY A 32 -8.02 20.50 -6.64
C GLY A 32 -8.83 19.28 -6.23
N GLY A 33 -9.69 19.39 -5.22
CA GLY A 33 -10.72 18.41 -4.89
C GLY A 33 -11.53 18.82 -3.65
N GLU A 34 -12.86 18.88 -3.75
CA GLU A 34 -13.71 19.22 -2.59
C GLU A 34 -13.67 18.12 -1.51
N HIS A 35 -13.41 18.45 -0.23
CA HIS A 35 -13.62 17.51 0.88
C HIS A 35 -15.04 17.61 1.42
N CYS A 36 -15.90 16.85 0.77
CA CYS A 36 -17.27 16.64 1.21
C CYS A 36 -17.48 15.21 1.74
N TYR A 37 -16.40 14.47 2.02
CA TYR A 37 -16.44 13.05 2.40
C TYR A 37 -16.26 12.95 3.91
N TYR A 38 -16.99 12.04 4.55
CA TYR A 38 -17.05 11.94 5.99
C TYR A 38 -17.06 10.49 6.43
N HIS A 39 -16.36 10.21 7.52
CA HIS A 39 -16.48 8.97 8.30
C HIS A 39 -17.02 9.29 9.69
N GLY A 40 -17.65 8.33 10.36
CA GLY A 40 -18.12 8.54 11.72
C GLY A 40 -18.87 7.36 12.30
N GLN A 41 -19.60 7.63 13.37
CA GLN A 41 -20.42 6.65 14.07
C GLN A 41 -21.84 7.19 14.32
N ILE A 42 -22.76 6.31 14.64
CA ILE A 42 -24.12 6.64 15.07
C ILE A 42 -24.09 6.91 16.58
N ARG A 43 -24.74 8.00 17.01
CA ARG A 43 -24.83 8.40 18.42
C ARG A 43 -25.30 7.23 19.30
N GLY A 44 -24.49 6.89 20.30
CA GLY A 44 -24.80 5.84 21.29
C GLY A 44 -24.54 4.41 20.80
N ASN A 45 -23.84 4.22 19.67
CA ASN A 45 -23.50 2.89 19.17
C ASN A 45 -22.04 2.82 18.68
N ASP A 46 -21.15 2.36 19.55
CA ASP A 46 -19.70 2.30 19.24
C ASP A 46 -19.33 1.27 18.16
N ILE A 47 -20.26 0.39 17.78
CA ILE A 47 -20.07 -0.66 16.77
C ILE A 47 -20.55 -0.17 15.39
N SER A 48 -21.23 0.97 15.35
CA SER A 48 -21.74 1.55 14.10
C SER A 48 -20.65 2.23 13.30
N ASN A 49 -20.80 2.20 11.97
CA ASN A 49 -19.87 2.83 11.04
C ASN A 49 -20.66 3.64 10.01
N VAL A 50 -20.13 4.82 9.68
CA VAL A 50 -20.74 5.77 8.75
C VAL A 50 -19.69 6.20 7.73
N ALA A 51 -20.06 6.22 6.45
CA ALA A 51 -19.26 6.75 5.36
C ALA A 51 -20.17 7.52 4.38
N LEU A 52 -20.10 8.85 4.41
CA LEU A 52 -21.00 9.74 3.68
C LEU A 52 -20.23 10.72 2.78
N SER A 53 -20.93 11.27 1.80
CA SER A 53 -20.51 12.36 0.92
C SER A 53 -21.61 13.41 0.85
N THR A 54 -21.24 14.69 0.83
CA THR A 54 -22.18 15.82 0.70
C THR A 54 -21.99 16.63 -0.58
N CYS A 55 -20.99 16.29 -1.43
CA CYS A 55 -20.57 17.07 -2.60
C CYS A 55 -21.71 17.35 -3.59
N SER A 56 -22.65 16.44 -3.72
CA SER A 56 -23.76 16.55 -4.68
C SER A 56 -25.07 16.12 -4.01
N GLY A 57 -25.28 16.63 -2.80
CA GLY A 57 -26.31 16.15 -1.88
C GLY A 57 -25.81 14.99 -1.02
N LEU A 58 -26.61 14.61 -0.01
CA LEU A 58 -26.23 13.52 0.90
C LEU A 58 -26.21 12.17 0.17
N TYR A 59 -25.05 11.55 0.13
CA TYR A 59 -24.79 10.26 -0.51
C TYR A 59 -23.97 9.38 0.44
N GLY A 60 -24.15 8.06 0.44
CA GLY A 60 -23.26 7.13 1.14
C GLY A 60 -24.02 6.16 2.04
N MET A 61 -23.33 5.55 3.01
CA MET A 61 -23.90 4.50 3.85
C MET A 61 -23.66 4.73 5.34
N PHE A 62 -24.54 4.16 6.15
CA PHE A 62 -24.31 3.98 7.58
C PHE A 62 -24.88 2.65 8.05
N ASP A 63 -24.31 2.12 9.13
CA ASP A 63 -24.66 0.83 9.69
C ASP A 63 -24.85 0.94 11.20
N ASP A 64 -25.96 0.45 11.71
CA ASP A 64 -26.26 0.39 13.15
C ASP A 64 -25.80 -0.91 13.81
N GLY A 65 -25.09 -1.78 13.07
CA GLY A 65 -24.62 -3.08 13.52
C GLY A 65 -25.66 -4.21 13.36
N SER A 66 -26.89 -3.88 12.96
CA SER A 66 -27.99 -4.81 12.66
C SER A 66 -28.62 -4.59 11.28
N TYR A 67 -28.56 -3.35 10.77
CA TYR A 67 -29.03 -2.96 9.45
C TYR A 67 -28.09 -1.92 8.86
N MET A 68 -27.82 -2.08 7.56
CA MET A 68 -27.14 -1.08 6.76
C MET A 68 -28.17 -0.24 6.00
N TYR A 69 -27.95 1.06 5.99
CA TYR A 69 -28.76 2.04 5.29
C TYR A 69 -27.90 2.73 4.23
N LEU A 70 -28.39 2.78 2.99
CA LEU A 70 -27.80 3.58 1.91
C LEU A 70 -28.66 4.81 1.69
N ILE A 71 -28.01 5.96 1.54
CA ILE A 71 -28.62 7.23 1.17
C ILE A 71 -28.15 7.57 -0.24
N GLU A 72 -29.09 7.78 -1.16
CA GLU A 72 -28.79 8.31 -2.48
C GLU A 72 -29.77 9.45 -2.85
N PRO A 73 -29.31 10.55 -3.45
CA PRO A 73 -30.19 11.62 -3.90
C PRO A 73 -30.99 11.13 -5.12
N LEU A 74 -32.29 11.41 -5.13
CA LEU A 74 -33.17 11.04 -6.26
C LEU A 74 -32.82 11.78 -7.55
N LYS A 75 -32.22 12.98 -7.43
CA LYS A 75 -31.71 13.79 -8.55
C LYS A 75 -30.33 14.35 -8.18
N PRO A 76 -29.33 14.27 -9.07
CA PRO A 76 -27.95 14.70 -8.79
C PRO A 76 -27.75 16.22 -8.81
N GLU A 77 -28.68 17.01 -9.35
CA GLU A 77 -28.59 18.47 -9.43
C GLU A 77 -29.66 19.15 -8.57
N HIS A 78 -29.28 20.30 -7.98
CA HIS A 78 -30.23 21.23 -7.35
C HIS A 78 -30.96 21.99 -8.44
N ASN A 79 -32.28 21.85 -8.51
CA ASN A 79 -33.10 22.76 -9.31
C ASN A 79 -33.70 23.78 -8.34
N GLU A 80 -33.45 25.07 -8.53
CA GLU A 80 -33.92 26.14 -7.62
C GLU A 80 -35.45 26.16 -7.45
N ASP A 81 -36.19 25.54 -8.38
CA ASP A 81 -37.66 25.37 -8.31
C ASP A 81 -38.15 24.41 -7.20
N TYR A 82 -37.30 23.54 -6.65
CA TYR A 82 -37.68 22.59 -5.61
C TYR A 82 -36.85 22.81 -4.34
N SER A 83 -37.50 23.30 -3.27
CA SER A 83 -36.88 23.55 -1.96
C SER A 83 -36.39 22.29 -1.24
N ALA A 84 -36.89 21.11 -1.63
CA ALA A 84 -36.48 19.83 -1.06
C ALA A 84 -35.72 18.99 -2.10
N ARG A 85 -34.51 18.54 -1.75
CA ARG A 85 -33.80 17.47 -2.46
C ARG A 85 -34.20 16.13 -1.82
N PRO A 86 -35.08 15.32 -2.42
CA PRO A 86 -35.48 14.06 -1.80
C PRO A 86 -34.38 13.01 -1.96
N HIS A 87 -34.21 12.19 -0.92
CA HIS A 87 -33.25 11.08 -0.89
C HIS A 87 -33.97 9.76 -0.79
N LEU A 88 -33.46 8.75 -1.49
CA LEU A 88 -33.87 7.36 -1.29
C LEU A 88 -33.01 6.77 -0.19
N ILE A 89 -33.66 6.23 0.84
CA ILE A 89 -32.99 5.46 1.90
C ILE A 89 -33.35 3.99 1.72
N GLN A 90 -32.35 3.17 1.41
CA GLN A 90 -32.52 1.73 1.27
C GLN A 90 -31.96 1.01 2.49
N ARG A 91 -32.81 0.23 3.18
CA ARG A 91 -32.41 -0.61 4.31
C ARG A 91 -32.11 -2.02 3.84
N THR A 92 -30.98 -2.57 4.25
CA THR A 92 -30.57 -3.96 4.01
C THR A 92 -30.20 -4.60 5.35
N SER A 93 -30.66 -5.83 5.59
CA SER A 93 -30.43 -6.54 6.86
C SER A 93 -28.98 -6.99 7.02
N THR A 94 -28.39 -6.79 8.20
CA THR A 94 -27.09 -7.35 8.60
C THR A 94 -27.35 -8.28 9.80
N VAL A 95 -27.76 -9.52 9.53
CA VAL A 95 -28.14 -10.43 10.63
C VAL A 95 -26.89 -10.94 11.35
N ARG A 96 -26.74 -10.60 12.64
CA ARG A 96 -25.86 -11.33 13.56
C ARG A 96 -26.58 -12.58 14.05
N SER A 97 -25.98 -13.76 13.84
CA SER A 97 -26.28 -14.93 14.66
C SER A 97 -25.59 -14.76 16.02
N ARG A 98 -26.35 -14.41 17.05
CA ARG A 98 -25.97 -14.70 18.42
C ARG A 98 -27.17 -15.42 19.05
N GLU A 99 -26.87 -16.57 19.64
CA GLU A 99 -27.76 -17.47 20.38
C GLU A 99 -28.38 -18.62 19.57
N LYS A 100 -27.64 -19.73 19.50
CA LYS A 100 -28.04 -21.04 20.05
C LYS A 100 -26.77 -21.88 20.30
N VAL A 101 -26.03 -21.51 21.33
CA VAL A 101 -25.21 -22.48 22.08
C VAL A 101 -26.08 -22.88 23.25
N ASN A 102 -26.87 -23.92 23.04
CA ASN A 102 -27.35 -24.85 24.06
C ASN A 102 -28.00 -26.00 23.31
N ASP A 103 -27.63 -27.21 23.72
CA ASP A 103 -27.99 -28.52 23.18
C ASP A 103 -27.27 -28.91 21.90
N LEU A 104 -26.12 -29.58 22.07
CA LEU A 104 -25.85 -30.93 21.57
C LEU A 104 -24.49 -31.37 22.15
N GLU A 105 -24.52 -32.01 23.32
CA GLU A 105 -23.43 -32.85 23.81
C GLU A 105 -23.40 -34.12 22.96
N ALA A 106 -22.39 -34.26 22.09
CA ALA A 106 -21.91 -35.56 21.60
C ALA A 106 -20.48 -35.43 21.06
N GLU A 107 -19.55 -35.94 21.85
CA GLU A 107 -18.20 -36.43 21.57
C GLU A 107 -17.56 -36.15 20.19
N ASP A 108 -16.52 -35.31 20.16
CA ASP A 108 -15.31 -35.66 19.42
C ASP A 108 -14.05 -35.08 20.11
N LYS A 109 -13.04 -35.92 20.26
CA LYS A 109 -11.80 -35.64 21.01
C LYS A 109 -10.76 -35.06 20.07
N GLY A 110 -10.23 -33.89 20.43
CA GLY A 110 -8.89 -33.47 20.00
C GLY A 110 -8.83 -32.14 19.24
N ASN A 111 -9.04 -31.03 19.95
CA ASN A 111 -8.22 -29.82 19.87
C ASN A 111 -8.81 -28.78 20.83
N ASN A 112 -8.10 -28.46 21.91
CA ASN A 112 -8.54 -27.48 22.90
C ASN A 112 -8.72 -26.09 22.24
N PRO A 113 -9.95 -25.52 22.23
CA PRO A 113 -10.19 -24.15 21.74
C PRO A 113 -9.48 -23.06 22.56
N TRP A 114 -8.92 -23.44 23.71
CA TRP A 114 -8.24 -22.56 24.66
C TRP A 114 -6.79 -22.22 24.29
N ASP A 115 -6.13 -22.98 23.41
CA ASP A 115 -4.82 -22.58 22.85
C ASP A 115 -4.98 -21.41 21.86
N PHE A 116 -6.11 -21.36 21.16
CA PHE A 116 -6.41 -20.34 20.16
C PHE A 116 -6.78 -18.97 20.77
N LEU A 117 -7.38 -18.95 21.96
CA LEU A 117 -7.67 -17.70 22.68
C LEU A 117 -6.41 -16.96 23.16
N ASN A 118 -5.24 -17.62 23.19
CA ASN A 118 -3.97 -16.96 23.45
C ASN A 118 -3.41 -16.23 22.22
N GLU A 119 -3.76 -16.60 20.99
CA GLU A 119 -3.32 -15.90 19.76
C GLU A 119 -4.20 -14.70 19.37
N LEU A 120 -5.45 -14.63 19.85
CA LEU A 120 -6.40 -13.55 19.55
C LEU A 120 -6.48 -12.44 20.63
N ARG A 121 -5.38 -12.18 21.36
CA ARG A 121 -5.35 -11.19 22.46
C ARG A 121 -5.67 -9.74 22.05
N TRP A 122 -5.65 -9.40 20.75
CA TRP A 122 -5.82 -8.04 20.25
C TRP A 122 -7.29 -7.60 20.07
N LEU A 123 -8.26 -8.53 19.99
CA LEU A 123 -9.70 -8.20 19.96
C LEU A 123 -10.21 -7.63 21.30
N ARG A 124 -9.40 -7.71 22.38
CA ARG A 124 -9.63 -7.02 23.65
C ARG A 124 -8.58 -5.91 23.80
N ARG A 125 -8.97 -4.66 23.53
CA ARG A 125 -8.18 -3.46 23.91
C ARG A 125 -7.97 -3.45 25.44
N ARG A 126 -6.87 -4.03 25.91
CA ARG A 126 -6.36 -3.88 27.28
C ARG A 126 -5.07 -3.06 27.25
N ARG A 127 -5.14 -1.88 27.87
CA ARG A 127 -3.98 -1.09 28.31
C ARG A 127 -2.98 -1.99 29.06
N ARG A 128 -1.73 -2.10 28.58
CA ARG A 128 -0.49 -1.95 29.39
C ARG A 128 0.83 -2.26 28.65
N LYS A 129 1.76 -1.30 28.77
CA LYS A 129 3.18 -1.40 29.19
C LYS A 129 3.97 -2.67 28.83
N ARG A 130 4.63 -2.64 27.67
CA ARG A 130 6.06 -2.91 27.39
C ARG A 130 6.20 -2.80 25.86
N ALA A 131 7.22 -2.10 25.36
CA ALA A 131 7.49 -2.00 23.93
C ALA A 131 7.88 -3.39 23.41
N ILE A 132 6.90 -4.13 22.88
CA ILE A 132 7.11 -5.35 22.11
C ILE A 132 7.28 -4.87 20.66
N PRO A 133 8.29 -5.37 19.91
CA PRO A 133 8.40 -5.16 18.47
C PRO A 133 7.06 -5.33 17.76
N ARG A 134 6.63 -4.33 16.98
CA ARG A 134 5.40 -4.42 16.20
C ARG A 134 5.61 -5.44 15.08
N SER A 135 4.70 -6.40 14.98
CA SER A 135 4.63 -7.26 13.79
C SER A 135 4.27 -6.39 12.59
N VAL A 136 4.81 -6.67 11.39
CA VAL A 136 4.44 -5.98 10.13
C VAL A 136 2.93 -5.94 9.91
N PHE A 137 2.18 -6.89 10.48
CA PHE A 137 0.72 -6.90 10.45
C PHE A 137 0.05 -5.84 11.38
N GLU A 138 0.67 -5.47 12.49
CA GLU A 138 0.11 -4.54 13.49
C GLU A 138 0.30 -3.06 13.11
N GLU A 139 1.23 -2.78 12.20
CA GLU A 139 1.44 -1.44 11.66
C GLU A 139 0.30 -1.04 10.72
N MET A 140 -0.03 0.25 10.70
CA MET A 140 -0.97 0.79 9.72
C MET A 140 -0.29 0.91 8.36
N LYS A 141 -0.94 0.41 7.31
CA LYS A 141 -0.48 0.50 5.93
C LYS A 141 -1.22 1.62 5.20
N TYR A 142 -0.61 2.16 4.16
CA TYR A 142 -1.16 3.19 3.29
C TYR A 142 -1.04 2.71 1.85
N LEU A 143 -2.17 2.59 1.15
CA LEU A 143 -2.25 2.19 -0.24
C LEU A 143 -2.58 3.42 -1.08
N GLU A 144 -1.59 3.90 -1.83
CA GLU A 144 -1.68 5.02 -2.75
C GLU A 144 -2.38 4.59 -4.05
N LEU A 145 -3.66 4.92 -4.17
CA LEU A 145 -4.52 4.52 -5.28
C LEU A 145 -4.70 5.65 -6.30
N MET A 146 -4.70 5.30 -7.58
CA MET A 146 -5.22 6.15 -8.65
C MET A 146 -6.41 5.49 -9.33
N ILE A 147 -7.45 6.28 -9.61
CA ILE A 147 -8.63 5.85 -10.34
C ILE A 147 -8.64 6.44 -11.75
N VAL A 148 -8.89 5.61 -12.74
CA VAL A 148 -9.12 6.02 -14.14
C VAL A 148 -10.58 5.74 -14.50
N ASN A 149 -11.28 6.73 -15.03
CA ASN A 149 -12.66 6.62 -15.50
C ASN A 149 -12.69 6.60 -17.03
N ASP A 150 -13.29 5.56 -17.60
CA ASP A 150 -13.43 5.46 -19.06
C ASP A 150 -14.42 6.48 -19.62
N HIS A 151 -14.41 6.65 -20.95
CA HIS A 151 -15.24 7.64 -21.62
C HIS A 151 -16.74 7.33 -21.51
N LYS A 152 -17.10 6.04 -21.43
CA LYS A 152 -18.51 5.63 -21.23
C LYS A 152 -19.00 5.97 -19.83
N LEU A 153 -18.17 5.85 -18.79
CA LEU A 153 -18.49 6.25 -17.43
C LEU A 153 -18.62 7.76 -17.34
N TYR A 154 -17.74 8.53 -18.01
CA TYR A 154 -17.90 9.98 -18.14
C TYR A 154 -19.26 10.35 -18.76
N LYS A 155 -19.67 9.70 -19.86
CA LYS A 155 -21.00 9.91 -20.46
C LYS A 155 -22.15 9.50 -19.53
N LYS A 156 -21.99 8.40 -18.79
CA LYS A 156 -22.99 7.92 -17.81
C LYS A 156 -23.28 8.97 -16.75
N HIS A 157 -22.26 9.72 -16.33
CA HIS A 157 -22.36 10.83 -15.39
C HIS A 157 -22.64 12.17 -16.09
N ARG A 158 -23.45 12.14 -17.16
CA ARG A 158 -23.92 13.31 -17.92
C ARG A 158 -22.81 14.15 -18.54
N SER A 159 -21.67 13.55 -18.85
CA SER A 159 -20.49 14.26 -19.37
C SER A 159 -20.02 15.38 -18.41
N SER A 160 -20.22 15.19 -17.11
CA SER A 160 -19.74 16.11 -16.08
C SER A 160 -18.53 15.53 -15.36
N ARG A 161 -17.36 16.19 -15.53
CA ARG A 161 -16.10 15.81 -14.86
C ARG A 161 -16.29 15.76 -13.35
N THR A 162 -16.93 16.78 -12.80
CA THR A 162 -17.22 16.90 -11.37
C THR A 162 -18.03 15.70 -10.88
N ASN A 163 -19.12 15.32 -11.56
CA ASN A 163 -19.96 14.20 -11.15
C ASN A 163 -19.22 12.85 -11.23
N THR A 164 -18.41 12.64 -12.27
CA THR A 164 -17.60 11.43 -12.42
C THR A 164 -16.54 11.32 -11.32
N ASN A 165 -15.83 12.42 -11.05
CA ASN A 165 -14.80 12.45 -10.01
C ASN A 165 -15.41 12.28 -8.61
N HIS A 166 -16.57 12.90 -8.35
CA HIS A 166 -17.29 12.72 -7.08
C HIS A 166 -17.77 11.28 -6.87
N PHE A 167 -18.21 10.60 -7.93
CA PHE A 167 -18.55 9.18 -7.88
C PHE A 167 -17.32 8.34 -7.50
N ALA A 168 -16.20 8.52 -8.20
CA ALA A 168 -14.96 7.77 -7.92
C ALA A 168 -14.49 7.97 -6.46
N LYS A 169 -14.41 9.22 -5.99
CA LYS A 169 -14.04 9.54 -4.61
C LYS A 169 -15.01 8.94 -3.58
N SER A 170 -16.32 8.97 -3.87
CA SER A 170 -17.32 8.33 -2.99
C SER A 170 -17.10 6.83 -2.88
N VAL A 171 -16.73 6.16 -3.97
CA VAL A 171 -16.41 4.74 -3.96
C VAL A 171 -15.17 4.46 -3.12
N VAL A 172 -14.09 5.22 -3.32
CA VAL A 172 -12.84 5.04 -2.55
C VAL A 172 -13.05 5.33 -1.06
N ASN A 173 -13.90 6.31 -0.71
CA ASN A 173 -14.29 6.59 0.67
C ASN A 173 -14.91 5.38 1.38
N LEU A 174 -15.70 4.58 0.65
CA LEU A 174 -16.30 3.36 1.17
C LEU A 174 -15.28 2.22 1.27
N VAL A 175 -14.37 2.12 0.30
CA VAL A 175 -13.30 1.11 0.28
C VAL A 175 -12.33 1.33 1.44
N ASP A 176 -11.91 2.58 1.70
CA ASP A 176 -11.03 2.91 2.83
C ASP A 176 -11.65 2.47 4.16
N ALA A 177 -12.96 2.72 4.37
CA ALA A 177 -13.64 2.28 5.58
C ALA A 177 -13.56 0.77 5.80
N ILE A 178 -13.73 -0.03 4.74
CA ILE A 178 -13.61 -1.49 4.77
C ILE A 178 -12.18 -1.92 5.13
N TYR A 179 -11.18 -1.35 4.44
CA TYR A 179 -9.78 -1.74 4.59
C TYR A 179 -9.19 -1.30 5.93
N LYS A 180 -9.58 -0.12 6.42
CA LYS A 180 -9.20 0.41 7.72
C LYS A 180 -9.68 -0.50 8.84
N GLU A 181 -10.94 -0.94 8.78
CA GLU A 181 -11.52 -1.79 9.82
C GLU A 181 -10.98 -3.23 9.78
N GLN A 182 -10.81 -3.81 8.59
CA GLN A 182 -10.55 -5.25 8.44
C GLN A 182 -9.07 -5.61 8.28
N LEU A 183 -8.26 -4.74 7.66
CA LEU A 183 -6.88 -5.05 7.25
C LEU A 183 -5.83 -4.09 7.82
N ASN A 184 -6.21 -3.14 8.68
CA ASN A 184 -5.30 -2.09 9.20
C ASN A 184 -4.56 -1.36 8.07
N THR A 185 -5.29 -1.08 6.99
CA THR A 185 -4.76 -0.50 5.74
C THR A 185 -5.65 0.66 5.34
N ARG A 186 -5.06 1.82 5.06
CA ARG A 186 -5.75 3.00 4.56
C ARG A 186 -5.64 3.05 3.04
N VAL A 187 -6.71 3.43 2.36
CA VAL A 187 -6.73 3.63 0.90
C VAL A 187 -6.79 5.12 0.62
N VAL A 188 -5.68 5.65 0.10
CA VAL A 188 -5.47 7.08 -0.11
C VAL A 188 -5.48 7.37 -1.61
N LEU A 189 -6.34 8.26 -2.05
CA LEU A 189 -6.49 8.60 -3.46
C LEU A 189 -5.44 9.66 -3.87
N VAL A 190 -4.52 9.28 -4.75
CA VAL A 190 -3.44 10.15 -5.26
C VAL A 190 -3.83 10.86 -6.55
N ALA A 191 -4.65 10.23 -7.40
CA ALA A 191 -5.11 10.87 -8.62
C ALA A 191 -6.45 10.30 -9.10
N VAL A 192 -7.23 11.14 -9.79
CA VAL A 192 -8.35 10.69 -10.62
C VAL A 192 -8.15 11.19 -12.03
N GLU A 193 -8.11 10.27 -12.98
CA GLU A 193 -8.08 10.57 -14.40
C GLU A 193 -9.44 10.25 -15.04
N THR A 194 -9.97 11.16 -15.86
CA THR A 194 -11.24 10.95 -16.57
C THR A 194 -11.04 11.19 -18.06
N TRP A 195 -11.34 10.17 -18.88
CA TRP A 195 -11.23 10.23 -20.35
C TRP A 195 -12.41 10.99 -20.96
N THR A 196 -12.35 12.32 -20.89
CA THR A 196 -13.42 13.24 -21.30
C THR A 196 -13.65 13.29 -22.81
N ASP A 197 -12.62 13.06 -23.64
CA ASP A 197 -12.72 13.13 -25.10
C ASP A 197 -12.89 11.77 -25.79
N ARG A 198 -12.04 10.79 -25.47
CA ARG A 198 -12.10 9.41 -25.99
C ARG A 198 -11.34 8.44 -25.08
N ASP A 199 -11.66 7.16 -25.22
CA ASP A 199 -10.93 6.09 -24.55
C ASP A 199 -9.46 6.03 -25.03
N ARG A 200 -8.54 5.78 -24.09
CA ARG A 200 -7.10 5.69 -24.37
C ARG A 200 -6.61 4.26 -24.56
N ILE A 201 -7.47 3.28 -24.26
CA ILE A 201 -7.24 1.86 -24.54
C ILE A 201 -8.46 1.29 -25.30
N PRO A 202 -8.29 0.15 -26.00
CA PRO A 202 -9.42 -0.59 -26.54
C PRO A 202 -10.29 -1.18 -25.42
N ILE A 203 -11.48 -0.60 -25.23
CA ILE A 203 -12.45 -1.08 -24.23
C ILE A 203 -13.15 -2.35 -24.76
N SER A 204 -13.05 -3.47 -24.03
CA SER A 204 -13.51 -4.82 -24.43
C SER A 204 -14.32 -5.49 -23.33
N PRO A 205 -15.42 -6.22 -23.61
CA PRO A 205 -16.20 -6.94 -22.59
C PRO A 205 -15.42 -8.11 -21.95
N ASP A 206 -14.29 -8.50 -22.52
CA ASP A 206 -13.33 -9.41 -21.89
C ASP A 206 -12.43 -8.61 -20.92
N PRO A 207 -12.60 -8.79 -19.58
CA PRO A 207 -11.83 -8.06 -18.59
C PRO A 207 -10.35 -8.39 -18.62
N MET A 208 -9.95 -9.60 -19.05
CA MET A 208 -8.54 -9.99 -19.07
C MET A 208 -7.78 -9.25 -20.18
N ARG A 209 -8.40 -9.15 -21.36
CA ARG A 209 -7.87 -8.31 -22.44
C ARG A 209 -7.77 -6.85 -22.02
N MET A 210 -8.81 -6.32 -21.36
CA MET A 210 -8.80 -4.94 -20.86
C MET A 210 -7.69 -4.72 -19.81
N LEU A 211 -7.49 -5.67 -18.89
CA LEU A 211 -6.45 -5.60 -17.86
C LEU A 211 -5.04 -5.55 -18.47
N ARG A 212 -4.78 -6.36 -19.51
CA ARG A 212 -3.51 -6.34 -20.27
C ARG A 212 -3.27 -5.00 -20.98
N ASP A 213 -4.28 -4.48 -21.67
CA ASP A 213 -4.17 -3.20 -22.38
C ASP A 213 -4.03 -2.02 -21.40
N PHE A 214 -4.71 -2.08 -20.25
CA PHE A 214 -4.61 -1.07 -19.20
C PHE A 214 -3.26 -1.10 -18.46
N SER A 215 -2.69 -2.29 -18.22
CA SER A 215 -1.32 -2.43 -17.71
C SER A 215 -0.30 -1.74 -18.60
N LYS A 216 -0.41 -1.93 -19.94
CA LYS A 216 0.45 -1.23 -20.90
C LYS A 216 0.24 0.28 -20.86
N TYR A 217 -1.01 0.73 -20.72
CA TYR A 217 -1.32 2.14 -20.59
C TYR A 217 -0.64 2.77 -19.36
N ARG A 218 -0.73 2.14 -18.19
CA ARG A 218 -0.05 2.60 -16.96
C ARG A 218 1.45 2.78 -17.19
N GLN A 219 2.10 1.78 -17.77
CA GLN A 219 3.56 1.79 -18.00
C GLN A 219 4.04 2.95 -18.89
N HIS A 220 3.25 3.36 -19.89
CA HIS A 220 3.69 4.33 -20.89
C HIS A 220 3.15 5.75 -20.65
N HIS A 221 2.02 5.90 -19.95
CA HIS A 221 1.30 7.18 -19.89
C HIS A 221 1.09 7.74 -18.49
N ILE A 222 1.05 6.90 -17.45
CA ILE A 222 0.84 7.36 -16.07
C ILE A 222 2.19 7.70 -15.45
N LYS A 223 2.33 8.93 -14.94
CA LYS A 223 3.58 9.44 -14.35
C LYS A 223 3.49 9.62 -12.83
N GLN A 224 2.29 9.57 -12.28
CA GLN A 224 2.04 9.72 -10.86
C GLN A 224 2.64 8.52 -10.11
N HIS A 225 3.27 8.77 -8.96
CA HIS A 225 3.69 7.72 -8.05
C HIS A 225 2.45 7.14 -7.37
N THR A 226 2.19 5.86 -7.57
CA THR A 226 0.99 5.17 -7.07
C THR A 226 1.30 3.68 -6.89
N ASP A 227 0.80 3.10 -5.81
CA ASP A 227 0.95 1.68 -5.51
C ASP A 227 0.08 0.82 -6.42
N ALA A 228 -1.15 1.28 -6.68
CA ALA A 228 -2.12 0.62 -7.56
C ALA A 228 -2.92 1.62 -8.40
N VAL A 229 -3.35 1.19 -9.59
CA VAL A 229 -4.18 1.98 -10.52
C VAL A 229 -5.36 1.16 -10.99
N HIS A 230 -6.58 1.65 -10.76
CA HIS A 230 -7.80 0.92 -11.10
C HIS A 230 -8.64 1.66 -12.14
N LEU A 231 -9.07 0.95 -13.18
CA LEU A 231 -9.99 1.43 -14.21
C LEU A 231 -11.43 1.12 -13.81
N LEU A 232 -12.30 2.13 -13.89
CA LEU A 232 -13.74 2.01 -13.76
C LEU A 232 -14.37 2.18 -15.15
N SER A 233 -15.08 1.15 -15.62
CA SER A 233 -15.61 1.11 -16.97
C SER A 233 -17.11 0.83 -16.98
N ASN A 234 -17.89 1.64 -17.70
CA ASN A 234 -19.34 1.39 -17.85
C ASN A 234 -19.64 0.44 -19.01
N ILE A 235 -18.95 -0.70 -19.03
CA ILE A 235 -19.27 -1.83 -19.91
C ILE A 235 -19.56 -3.07 -19.07
N PRO A 236 -20.47 -3.94 -19.52
CA PRO A 236 -20.66 -5.23 -18.88
C PRO A 236 -19.53 -6.20 -19.24
N PHE A 237 -19.03 -6.94 -18.26
CA PHE A 237 -18.03 -7.98 -18.51
C PHE A 237 -18.70 -9.29 -18.91
N HIS A 238 -18.17 -9.95 -19.93
CA HIS A 238 -18.54 -11.32 -20.31
C HIS A 238 -17.75 -12.33 -19.47
N TYR A 239 -17.80 -12.16 -18.16
CA TYR A 239 -17.06 -12.93 -17.19
C TYR A 239 -17.93 -13.19 -15.95
N LYS A 240 -17.59 -14.19 -15.14
CA LYS A 240 -18.39 -14.54 -13.95
C LYS A 240 -18.34 -13.46 -12.87
N ARG A 241 -17.41 -12.52 -12.96
CA ARG A 241 -17.12 -11.50 -11.95
C ARG A 241 -17.09 -10.12 -12.57
N SER A 242 -17.45 -9.11 -11.79
CA SER A 242 -17.49 -7.69 -12.19
C SER A 242 -16.19 -6.93 -11.90
N SER A 243 -15.17 -7.62 -11.39
CA SER A 243 -13.84 -7.08 -11.11
C SER A 243 -12.74 -8.08 -11.45
N MET A 244 -11.58 -7.56 -11.86
CA MET A 244 -10.39 -8.36 -12.14
C MET A 244 -9.12 -7.52 -11.95
N ALA A 245 -8.12 -8.07 -11.28
CA ALA A 245 -6.80 -7.46 -11.11
C ALA A 245 -5.72 -8.52 -11.06
N TYR A 246 -4.46 -8.14 -11.32
CA TYR A 246 -3.36 -9.09 -11.19
C TYR A 246 -3.13 -9.47 -9.74
N PHE A 247 -2.89 -10.75 -9.51
CA PHE A 247 -2.69 -11.27 -8.17
C PHE A 247 -1.34 -10.82 -7.60
N GLY A 248 -1.33 -10.32 -6.35
CA GLY A 248 -0.10 -9.87 -5.67
C GLY A 248 0.61 -8.73 -6.39
N GLY A 249 -0.10 -7.97 -7.23
CA GLY A 249 0.47 -6.97 -8.11
C GLY A 249 0.78 -5.61 -7.48
N VAL A 250 0.38 -5.35 -6.22
CA VAL A 250 0.65 -4.06 -5.55
C VAL A 250 2.14 -3.72 -5.57
N CYS A 251 2.49 -2.42 -5.63
CA CYS A 251 3.86 -1.92 -5.80
C CYS A 251 4.51 -2.19 -7.16
N SER A 252 3.95 -3.06 -8.01
CA SER A 252 4.46 -3.30 -9.36
C SER A 252 3.87 -2.30 -10.35
N LEU A 253 4.72 -1.68 -11.18
CA LEU A 253 4.28 -0.81 -12.28
C LEU A 253 3.43 -1.57 -13.32
N THR A 254 3.73 -2.84 -13.58
CA THR A 254 3.03 -3.65 -14.59
C THR A 254 1.84 -4.40 -14.02
N LYS A 255 1.93 -4.87 -12.77
CA LYS A 255 0.91 -5.72 -12.15
C LYS A 255 -0.01 -5.02 -11.15
N GLY A 256 0.32 -3.83 -10.64
CA GLY A 256 -0.53 -3.09 -9.68
C GLY A 256 -1.74 -2.43 -10.36
N VAL A 257 -2.45 -3.18 -11.20
CA VAL A 257 -3.59 -2.70 -11.96
C VAL A 257 -4.81 -3.58 -11.76
N GLY A 258 -5.98 -2.95 -11.82
CA GLY A 258 -7.29 -3.61 -11.78
C GLY A 258 -8.30 -2.94 -12.71
N VAL A 259 -9.28 -3.71 -13.18
CA VAL A 259 -10.40 -3.26 -14.02
C VAL A 259 -11.72 -3.65 -13.36
N ASN A 260 -12.68 -2.72 -13.35
CA ASN A 260 -13.93 -2.87 -12.62
C ASN A 260 -15.11 -2.41 -13.48
N GLU A 261 -16.13 -3.26 -13.57
CA GLU A 261 -17.41 -2.96 -14.21
C GLU A 261 -18.20 -1.97 -13.34
N TYR A 262 -18.83 -1.00 -14.01
CA TYR A 262 -19.66 -0.01 -13.36
C TYR A 262 -20.84 -0.66 -12.62
N ALA A 263 -20.99 -0.26 -11.36
CA ALA A 263 -22.18 -0.53 -10.58
C ALA A 263 -22.57 0.71 -9.75
N ARG A 264 -23.69 0.61 -9.02
CA ARG A 264 -24.04 1.64 -8.01
C ARG A 264 -22.89 1.74 -6.98
N PRO A 265 -22.63 2.91 -6.36
CA PRO A 265 -21.41 3.10 -5.56
C PRO A 265 -21.15 2.06 -4.47
N ARG A 266 -22.17 1.51 -3.81
CA ARG A 266 -21.99 0.41 -2.83
C ARG A 266 -21.42 -0.86 -3.49
N MET A 267 -21.97 -1.23 -4.64
CA MET A 267 -21.48 -2.35 -5.43
C MET A 267 -20.10 -2.05 -5.99
N MET A 268 -19.91 -0.85 -6.50
CA MET A 268 -18.62 -0.41 -7.01
C MET A 268 -17.54 -0.48 -5.93
N ALA A 269 -17.86 -0.11 -4.69
CA ALA A 269 -16.94 -0.23 -3.56
C ALA A 269 -16.58 -1.68 -3.26
N ARG A 270 -17.53 -2.62 -3.36
CA ARG A 270 -17.24 -4.05 -3.28
C ARG A 270 -16.32 -4.52 -4.41
N GLU A 271 -16.62 -4.17 -5.66
CA GLU A 271 -15.81 -4.57 -6.82
C GLU A 271 -14.37 -4.01 -6.73
N VAL A 272 -14.22 -2.75 -6.35
CA VAL A 272 -12.90 -2.13 -6.13
C VAL A 272 -12.19 -2.75 -4.92
N ALA A 273 -12.90 -3.06 -3.83
CA ALA A 273 -12.34 -3.77 -2.69
C ALA A 273 -11.87 -5.19 -3.05
N GLN A 274 -12.59 -5.89 -3.92
CA GLN A 274 -12.21 -7.23 -4.42
C GLN A 274 -10.98 -7.18 -5.31
N SER A 275 -10.94 -6.27 -6.29
CA SER A 275 -9.78 -6.12 -7.18
C SER A 275 -8.52 -5.68 -6.41
N LEU A 276 -8.65 -4.75 -5.44
CA LEU A 276 -7.52 -4.36 -4.60
C LEU A 276 -7.04 -5.52 -3.72
N ALA A 277 -7.96 -6.34 -3.22
CA ALA A 277 -7.63 -7.51 -2.41
C ALA A 277 -6.83 -8.52 -3.24
N GLN A 278 -7.16 -8.71 -4.51
CA GLN A 278 -6.35 -9.50 -5.44
C GLN A 278 -4.93 -8.92 -5.60
N ASN A 279 -4.79 -7.60 -5.78
CA ASN A 279 -3.47 -6.95 -5.81
C ASN A 279 -2.68 -7.14 -4.50
N LEU A 280 -3.36 -7.30 -3.36
CA LEU A 280 -2.77 -7.59 -2.04
C LEU A 280 -2.57 -9.10 -1.77
N GLY A 281 -2.69 -9.95 -2.79
CA GLY A 281 -2.42 -11.38 -2.68
C GLY A 281 -3.54 -12.19 -2.01
N ILE A 282 -4.77 -11.66 -1.97
CA ILE A 282 -5.94 -12.36 -1.46
C ILE A 282 -6.69 -13.00 -2.64
N GLN A 283 -6.94 -14.31 -2.58
CA GLN A 283 -7.61 -15.02 -3.67
C GLN A 283 -9.12 -15.09 -3.49
N TRP A 284 -9.84 -15.36 -4.58
CA TRP A 284 -11.26 -15.71 -4.49
C TRP A 284 -11.43 -17.03 -3.76
N GLU A 285 -12.41 -17.08 -2.85
CA GLU A 285 -12.66 -18.28 -2.06
C GLU A 285 -13.28 -19.37 -2.95
N PRO A 286 -12.56 -20.49 -3.22
CA PRO A 286 -13.14 -21.58 -3.98
C PRO A 286 -14.19 -22.30 -3.12
N SER A 287 -15.25 -22.81 -3.75
CA SER A 287 -16.30 -23.59 -3.06
C SER A 287 -15.75 -24.76 -2.24
N SER A 288 -14.59 -25.30 -2.61
CA SER A 288 -13.90 -26.40 -1.89
C SER A 288 -13.30 -25.98 -0.54
N ARG A 289 -13.12 -24.69 -0.26
CA ARG A 289 -12.58 -24.17 1.01
C ARG A 289 -13.63 -23.63 1.99
N LYS A 290 -14.87 -23.46 1.53
CA LYS A 290 -15.99 -22.97 2.34
C LYS A 290 -16.20 -23.67 3.70
N PRO A 291 -16.00 -24.99 3.88
CA PRO A 291 -16.16 -25.60 5.20
C PRO A 291 -15.06 -25.25 6.21
N LYS A 292 -13.92 -24.67 5.78
CA LYS A 292 -12.77 -24.33 6.66
C LYS A 292 -12.58 -22.83 6.87
N CYS A 293 -13.14 -22.00 5.98
CA CYS A 293 -13.04 -20.55 6.05
C CYS A 293 -14.32 -19.99 6.68
N ASP A 294 -14.27 -19.69 7.98
CA ASP A 294 -15.40 -19.12 8.69
C ASP A 294 -15.64 -17.67 8.22
N CYS A 295 -16.76 -17.46 7.52
CA CYS A 295 -17.27 -16.13 7.23
C CYS A 295 -18.27 -15.76 8.32
N THR A 296 -17.86 -14.85 9.20
CA THR A 296 -18.67 -14.43 10.36
C THR A 296 -20.02 -13.78 10.00
N GLU A 297 -20.28 -13.50 8.73
CA GLU A 297 -21.51 -12.91 8.20
C GLU A 297 -22.34 -13.96 7.45
N SER A 298 -23.10 -14.78 8.19
CA SER A 298 -23.77 -15.99 7.67
C SER A 298 -24.80 -15.77 6.55
N PHE A 299 -25.26 -14.53 6.32
CA PHE A 299 -26.23 -14.19 5.26
C PHE A 299 -25.74 -13.11 4.27
N GLY A 300 -24.67 -12.38 4.57
CA GLY A 300 -24.09 -11.35 3.68
C GLY A 300 -22.91 -11.84 2.84
N GLY A 301 -22.33 -12.98 3.23
CA GLY A 301 -21.10 -13.54 2.66
C GLY A 301 -19.87 -12.69 2.95
N CYS A 302 -18.74 -13.06 2.36
CA CYS A 302 -17.46 -12.37 2.51
C CYS A 302 -17.03 -11.68 1.20
N ILE A 303 -16.18 -10.65 1.29
CA ILE A 303 -15.79 -9.82 0.14
C ILE A 303 -15.25 -10.68 -1.01
N MET A 304 -14.45 -11.69 -0.70
CA MET A 304 -13.84 -12.58 -1.70
C MET A 304 -14.70 -13.79 -2.07
N GLU A 305 -16.02 -13.74 -1.79
CA GLU A 305 -17.00 -14.73 -2.21
C GLU A 305 -17.92 -14.19 -3.31
N ASP A 306 -18.42 -15.10 -4.15
CA ASP A 306 -19.52 -14.79 -5.06
C ASP A 306 -20.84 -14.72 -4.27
N THR A 307 -21.22 -13.52 -3.89
CA THR A 307 -22.35 -13.22 -3.00
C THR A 307 -23.62 -12.77 -3.75
N GLY A 308 -23.57 -12.72 -5.09
CA GLY A 308 -24.68 -12.27 -5.92
C GLY A 308 -25.23 -10.91 -5.49
N VAL A 309 -26.48 -10.90 -4.99
CA VAL A 309 -27.24 -9.70 -4.59
C VAL A 309 -26.76 -9.11 -3.26
N TYR A 310 -26.05 -9.88 -2.43
CA TYR A 310 -25.57 -9.41 -1.12
C TYR A 310 -24.26 -8.61 -1.27
N HIS A 311 -24.05 -7.67 -0.35
CA HIS A 311 -22.93 -6.72 -0.40
C HIS A 311 -22.05 -6.91 0.83
N PRO A 312 -21.14 -7.90 0.80
CA PRO A 312 -20.26 -8.21 1.91
C PRO A 312 -19.33 -7.03 2.22
N ARG A 313 -19.02 -6.86 3.50
CA ARG A 313 -18.08 -5.81 3.99
C ARG A 313 -16.93 -6.39 4.79
N LYS A 314 -16.95 -7.69 5.05
CA LYS A 314 -15.94 -8.38 5.83
C LYS A 314 -15.13 -9.30 4.95
N PHE A 315 -13.84 -9.32 5.22
CA PHE A 315 -12.98 -10.38 4.74
C PHE A 315 -13.22 -11.62 5.57
N SER A 316 -13.12 -12.78 4.94
CA SER A 316 -13.13 -14.04 5.69
C SER A 316 -11.86 -14.14 6.52
N ARG A 317 -11.85 -15.09 7.46
CA ARG A 317 -10.63 -15.42 8.20
C ARG A 317 -9.51 -15.88 7.26
N CYS A 318 -9.83 -16.59 6.18
CA CYS A 318 -8.84 -17.06 5.21
C CYS A 318 -8.23 -15.90 4.44
N SER A 319 -9.04 -14.93 4.00
CA SER A 319 -8.53 -13.74 3.31
C SER A 319 -7.53 -12.95 4.15
N ILE A 320 -7.80 -12.79 5.46
CA ILE A 320 -6.88 -12.08 6.37
C ILE A 320 -5.56 -12.86 6.54
N LEU A 321 -5.63 -14.20 6.60
CA LEU A 321 -4.43 -15.04 6.68
C LEU A 321 -3.59 -14.99 5.40
N GLU A 322 -4.24 -14.95 4.24
CA GLU A 322 -3.57 -14.81 2.94
C GLU A 322 -2.86 -13.47 2.82
N TYR A 323 -3.52 -12.37 3.22
CA TYR A 323 -2.88 -11.05 3.29
C TYR A 323 -1.67 -11.04 4.23
N LYS A 324 -1.78 -11.69 5.39
CA LYS A 324 -0.65 -11.82 6.32
C LYS A 324 0.50 -12.62 5.70
N GLU A 325 0.20 -13.74 5.04
CA GLU A 325 1.20 -14.55 4.34
C GLU A 325 1.87 -13.77 3.21
N PHE A 326 1.11 -12.94 2.47
CA PHE A 326 1.63 -12.03 1.44
C PHE A 326 2.64 -11.03 2.00
N LEU A 327 2.30 -10.30 3.07
CA LEU A 327 3.22 -9.35 3.71
C LEU A 327 4.46 -10.05 4.29
N GLN A 328 4.29 -11.23 4.90
CA GLN A 328 5.42 -11.99 5.47
C GLN A 328 6.40 -12.50 4.42
N ARG A 329 5.92 -12.74 3.20
CA ARG A 329 6.77 -13.12 2.07
C ARG A 329 7.57 -11.97 1.48
N GLY A 330 7.28 -10.73 1.88
CA GLY A 330 7.94 -9.52 1.39
C GLY A 330 7.09 -8.71 0.41
N GLY A 331 5.84 -9.10 0.16
CA GLY A 331 4.91 -8.34 -0.66
C GLY A 331 4.46 -7.04 0.01
N GLY A 332 4.16 -6.01 -0.78
CA GLY A 332 3.56 -4.76 -0.27
C GLY A 332 4.55 -3.79 0.37
N ALA A 333 5.84 -3.82 0.02
CA ALA A 333 6.86 -2.93 0.60
C ALA A 333 6.53 -1.43 0.46
N CYS A 334 5.88 -1.02 -0.63
CA CYS A 334 5.41 0.35 -0.87
C CYS A 334 4.24 0.80 0.03
N LEU A 335 3.72 -0.05 0.92
CA LEU A 335 2.54 0.28 1.71
C LEU A 335 2.86 0.93 3.06
N PHE A 336 4.14 1.21 3.34
CA PHE A 336 4.60 1.65 4.67
C PHE A 336 5.00 3.13 4.70
N ASN A 337 5.00 3.84 3.56
CA ASN A 337 5.13 5.30 3.55
C ASN A 337 3.82 5.96 3.93
N ARG A 338 3.83 6.62 5.09
CA ARG A 338 2.73 7.49 5.50
C ARG A 338 2.72 8.77 4.65
N PRO A 339 1.61 9.13 3.99
CA PRO A 339 1.50 10.40 3.29
C PRO A 339 1.73 11.57 4.24
N THR A 340 2.50 12.59 3.83
CA THR A 340 2.93 13.70 4.72
C THR A 340 2.00 14.89 4.73
N LYS A 341 0.96 14.90 3.89
CA LYS A 341 0.04 16.03 3.75
C LYS A 341 -1.29 15.53 3.18
N LEU A 342 -2.38 16.15 3.61
CA LEU A 342 -3.74 15.95 3.09
C LEU A 342 -4.25 17.25 2.48
N PHE A 343 -5.29 17.16 1.64
CA PHE A 343 -5.61 18.18 0.62
C PHE A 343 -6.36 19.43 1.16
N GLU A 344 -6.55 19.62 2.47
CA GLU A 344 -7.28 20.78 3.03
C GLU A 344 -6.60 21.50 4.23
N SER A 345 -7.28 22.49 4.82
CA SER A 345 -6.78 23.29 5.94
C SER A 345 -6.36 22.42 7.11
N THR A 346 -5.16 22.67 7.65
CA THR A 346 -4.56 21.93 8.76
C THR A 346 -5.57 21.63 9.87
N GLU A 347 -5.87 20.36 10.07
CA GLU A 347 -6.83 19.88 11.06
C GLU A 347 -6.12 19.11 12.17
N CYS A 348 -5.82 19.83 13.23
CA CYS A 348 -5.15 19.25 14.38
C CYS A 348 -5.94 18.12 15.05
N GLY A 349 -5.37 16.91 15.05
CA GLY A 349 -5.91 15.71 15.67
C GLY A 349 -6.35 14.63 14.68
N ASN A 350 -6.02 14.78 13.38
CA ASN A 350 -6.26 13.77 12.35
C ASN A 350 -5.11 12.74 12.24
N GLY A 351 -3.99 13.04 12.88
CA GLY A 351 -2.79 12.21 12.97
C GLY A 351 -1.70 12.55 11.96
N TYR A 352 -1.91 13.48 11.04
CA TYR A 352 -0.93 13.84 10.01
C TYR A 352 -0.29 15.18 10.35
N VAL A 353 1.02 15.27 10.20
CA VAL A 353 1.73 16.53 10.46
C VAL A 353 1.59 17.45 9.26
N GLU A 354 0.67 18.40 9.33
CA GLU A 354 0.36 19.32 8.22
C GLU A 354 1.09 20.67 8.33
N GLN A 355 0.95 21.54 7.33
CA GLN A 355 1.70 22.80 7.27
C GLN A 355 1.30 23.77 8.39
N GLY A 356 2.16 23.94 9.38
CA GLY A 356 1.89 24.80 10.55
C GLY A 356 1.72 24.00 11.84
N GLU A 357 1.69 22.67 11.73
CA GLU A 357 1.74 21.74 12.85
C GLU A 357 3.17 21.18 13.00
N GLU A 358 3.59 20.94 14.24
CA GLU A 358 4.87 20.30 14.55
C GLU A 358 4.68 18.82 14.88
N CYS A 359 3.46 18.43 15.23
CA CYS A 359 3.08 17.08 15.58
C CYS A 359 1.58 16.88 15.40
N ASP A 360 1.17 15.67 15.06
CA ASP A 360 -0.21 15.25 15.18
C ASP A 360 -0.23 13.73 15.44
N CYS A 361 -0.76 13.36 16.60
CA CYS A 361 -0.84 11.98 17.05
C CYS A 361 -2.28 11.44 17.03
N GLY A 362 -3.17 12.12 16.29
CA GLY A 362 -4.57 11.76 16.14
C GLY A 362 -5.37 12.16 17.37
N LEU A 363 -6.20 11.25 17.86
CA LEU A 363 -6.92 11.48 19.10
C LEU A 363 -5.93 11.58 20.26
N ARG A 364 -6.18 12.51 21.20
CA ARG A 364 -5.31 12.75 22.38
C ARG A 364 -4.99 11.51 23.22
N VAL A 365 -5.79 10.44 23.12
CA VAL A 365 -5.56 9.16 23.80
C VAL A 365 -4.51 8.27 23.13
N GLU A 366 -4.24 8.50 21.85
CA GLU A 366 -3.30 7.76 21.01
C GLU A 366 -1.89 8.36 21.06
N CYS A 367 -1.79 9.64 21.44
CA CYS A 367 -0.54 10.34 21.71
C CYS A 367 0.28 9.71 22.85
N TYR A 368 1.60 9.64 22.67
CA TYR A 368 2.48 9.27 23.78
C TYR A 368 2.50 10.40 24.82
N GLY A 369 1.79 10.20 25.94
CA GLY A 369 1.76 11.18 27.02
C GLY A 369 1.29 12.57 26.56
N ASP A 370 2.01 13.61 26.97
CA ASP A 370 1.71 15.01 26.66
C ASP A 370 2.67 15.57 25.59
N CYS A 371 3.30 14.73 24.77
CA CYS A 371 4.33 15.15 23.79
C CYS A 371 3.82 16.15 22.76
N CYS A 372 2.55 16.04 22.38
CA CYS A 372 1.89 16.93 21.44
C CYS A 372 0.72 17.65 22.12
N LYS A 373 0.69 18.99 22.03
CA LYS A 373 -0.39 19.82 22.59
C LYS A 373 -0.85 20.81 21.54
N LYS A 374 -2.11 20.70 21.11
CA LYS A 374 -2.70 21.55 20.06
C LYS A 374 -1.84 21.55 18.78
N CYS A 375 -1.35 20.36 18.41
CA CYS A 375 -0.48 20.13 17.26
C CYS A 375 0.83 20.94 17.22
N SER A 376 1.28 21.32 18.40
CA SER A 376 2.63 21.83 18.65
C SER A 376 3.34 20.90 19.62
N LEU A 377 4.65 20.73 19.44
CA LEU A 377 5.44 19.90 20.34
C LEU A 377 5.50 20.56 21.71
N SER A 378 5.37 19.75 22.77
CA SER A 378 5.60 20.22 24.13
C SER A 378 7.04 20.67 24.33
N ASN A 379 7.28 21.55 25.30
CA ASN A 379 8.64 22.01 25.63
C ASN A 379 9.58 20.81 25.90
N GLY A 380 10.65 20.70 25.11
CA GLY A 380 11.64 19.63 25.19
C GLY A 380 11.25 18.32 24.48
N ALA A 381 10.11 18.27 23.80
CA ALA A 381 9.73 17.18 22.92
C ALA A 381 10.36 17.36 21.54
N HIS A 382 10.90 16.28 20.98
CA HIS A 382 11.39 16.19 19.61
C HIS A 382 10.44 15.38 18.71
N CYS A 383 9.57 14.55 19.29
CA CYS A 383 8.59 13.74 18.58
C CYS A 383 7.30 13.53 19.40
N SER A 384 6.22 13.14 18.73
CA SER A 384 4.90 12.87 19.31
C SER A 384 4.49 11.39 19.30
N ASP A 385 4.78 10.71 18.19
CA ASP A 385 4.31 9.38 17.85
C ASP A 385 5.29 8.69 16.88
N GLY A 386 5.00 7.44 16.56
CA GLY A 386 5.79 6.63 15.63
C GLY A 386 6.76 5.63 16.31
N PRO A 387 7.30 4.66 15.54
CA PRO A 387 8.18 3.61 16.07
C PRO A 387 9.52 4.11 16.60
N CYS A 388 9.99 5.26 16.11
CA CYS A 388 11.25 5.88 16.50
C CYS A 388 11.09 6.96 17.59
N CYS A 389 9.91 7.07 18.19
CA CYS A 389 9.65 8.01 19.28
C CYS A 389 9.48 7.27 20.62
N ASN A 390 10.26 7.66 21.64
CA ASN A 390 10.13 7.08 22.96
C ASN A 390 8.99 7.74 23.77
N THR A 391 8.58 7.10 24.88
CA THR A 391 7.50 7.62 25.73
C THR A 391 7.82 8.93 26.46
N SER A 392 9.06 9.40 26.36
CA SER A 392 9.53 10.68 26.93
C SER A 392 9.63 11.78 25.86
N CYS A 393 9.02 11.57 24.68
CA CYS A 393 8.97 12.54 23.58
C CYS A 393 10.31 12.81 22.89
N LEU A 394 11.28 11.90 23.02
CA LEU A 394 12.59 12.04 22.39
C LEU A 394 12.77 10.97 21.31
N PHE A 395 13.53 11.32 20.27
CA PHE A 395 13.92 10.36 19.25
C PHE A 395 14.70 9.21 19.88
N LEU A 396 14.43 8.01 19.38
CA LEU A 396 15.29 6.87 19.63
C LEU A 396 16.64 7.09 18.95
N PRO A 397 17.74 6.60 19.56
CA PRO A 397 19.08 6.84 19.02
C PRO A 397 19.22 6.23 17.62
N ARG A 398 20.12 6.83 16.82
CA ARG A 398 20.48 6.30 15.50
C ARG A 398 20.92 4.84 15.64
N GLY A 399 20.41 3.96 14.78
CA GLY A 399 20.70 2.53 14.82
C GLY A 399 19.77 1.71 15.70
N TYR A 400 18.77 2.33 16.36
CA TYR A 400 17.68 1.60 17.02
C TYR A 400 16.80 0.91 15.97
N ASP A 401 16.49 -0.37 16.14
CA ASP A 401 15.67 -1.16 15.23
C ASP A 401 14.19 -0.77 15.33
N CYS A 402 13.64 -0.16 14.27
CA CYS A 402 12.24 0.25 14.23
C CYS A 402 11.33 -0.72 13.50
N ARG A 403 11.87 -1.46 12.52
CA ARG A 403 11.17 -2.55 11.84
C ARG A 403 12.13 -3.70 11.58
N TYR A 404 11.66 -4.92 11.82
CA TYR A 404 12.43 -6.13 11.56
C TYR A 404 12.18 -6.63 10.14
N ALA A 405 13.23 -7.20 9.55
CA ALA A 405 13.13 -7.91 8.27
C ALA A 405 12.17 -9.11 8.40
N VAL A 406 11.18 -9.20 7.52
CA VAL A 406 10.22 -10.31 7.51
C VAL A 406 10.79 -11.60 6.92
N ASN A 407 11.81 -11.47 6.08
CA ASN A 407 12.50 -12.58 5.43
C ASN A 407 13.95 -12.19 5.04
N GLU A 408 14.69 -13.14 4.44
CA GLU A 408 16.09 -12.91 4.05
C GLU A 408 16.29 -11.90 2.91
N CYS A 409 15.24 -11.55 2.17
CA CYS A 409 15.22 -10.57 1.09
C CYS A 409 14.73 -9.19 1.52
N ASP A 410 14.32 -9.05 2.78
CA ASP A 410 13.91 -7.80 3.37
C ASP A 410 15.11 -7.12 4.07
N ILE A 411 15.04 -5.80 4.25
CA ILE A 411 16.06 -5.01 4.96
C ILE A 411 15.53 -4.68 6.36
N ILE A 412 16.44 -4.58 7.34
CA ILE A 412 16.08 -4.09 8.68
C ILE A 412 16.20 -2.57 8.65
N GLU A 413 15.15 -1.85 9.05
CA GLU A 413 15.17 -0.41 9.17
C GLU A 413 15.54 0.04 10.57
N TYR A 414 16.41 1.04 10.59
CA TYR A 414 16.90 1.64 11.81
C TYR A 414 16.44 3.09 11.89
N CYS A 415 16.11 3.54 13.10
CA CYS A 415 15.88 4.95 13.37
C CYS A 415 17.11 5.76 12.97
N THR A 416 16.86 6.88 12.31
CA THR A 416 17.89 7.84 11.87
C THR A 416 18.44 8.66 13.03
N GLY A 417 17.68 8.79 14.12
CA GLY A 417 18.00 9.59 15.30
C GLY A 417 17.48 11.03 15.25
N ASP A 418 16.86 11.43 14.14
CA ASP A 418 16.33 12.77 13.87
C ASP A 418 14.85 12.75 13.42
N SER A 419 14.20 11.59 13.45
CA SER A 419 12.79 11.40 13.10
C SER A 419 12.09 10.47 14.09
N GLY A 420 10.81 10.74 14.37
CA GLY A 420 9.93 9.86 15.15
C GLY A 420 9.36 8.68 14.36
N GLN A 421 9.44 8.74 13.03
CA GLN A 421 8.98 7.69 12.13
C GLN A 421 10.15 6.80 11.68
N CYS A 422 9.84 5.54 11.38
CA CYS A 422 10.80 4.62 10.77
C CYS A 422 11.06 5.02 9.31
N PRO A 423 12.27 4.83 8.76
CA PRO A 423 12.52 5.01 7.33
C PRO A 423 11.57 4.17 6.45
N PRO A 424 11.45 4.51 5.15
CA PRO A 424 10.67 3.70 4.20
C PRO A 424 11.09 2.22 4.22
N ASN A 425 10.10 1.33 4.10
CA ASN A 425 10.33 -0.10 4.01
C ASN A 425 10.98 -0.44 2.66
N LEU A 426 12.24 -0.85 2.70
CA LEU A 426 13.01 -1.22 1.51
C LEU A 426 13.37 -2.69 1.57
N HIS A 427 13.51 -3.31 0.41
CA HIS A 427 13.95 -4.69 0.31
C HIS A 427 15.25 -4.79 -0.48
N LYS A 428 15.92 -5.94 -0.37
CA LYS A 428 17.15 -6.22 -1.11
C LYS A 428 16.85 -6.17 -2.60
N GLN A 429 17.83 -5.68 -3.35
CA GLN A 429 17.78 -5.67 -4.80
C GLN A 429 17.59 -7.07 -5.39
N ASP A 430 16.90 -7.12 -6.53
CA ASP A 430 16.66 -8.34 -7.27
C ASP A 430 17.98 -9.01 -7.70
N GLY A 431 18.03 -10.34 -7.54
CA GLY A 431 19.23 -11.15 -7.82
C GLY A 431 20.13 -11.40 -6.60
N CYS A 432 19.90 -10.76 -5.45
CA CYS A 432 20.57 -11.13 -4.20
C CYS A 432 20.31 -12.60 -3.84
N VAL A 433 21.30 -13.29 -3.26
CA VAL A 433 21.13 -14.69 -2.82
C VAL A 433 20.26 -14.78 -1.57
N CYS A 434 19.44 -15.82 -1.48
CA CYS A 434 18.62 -16.13 -0.31
C CYS A 434 18.39 -17.66 -0.18
N GLY A 435 17.77 -18.11 0.91
CA GLY A 435 17.42 -19.50 1.16
C GLY A 435 18.65 -20.40 1.20
N SER A 436 19.70 -19.98 1.92
CA SER A 436 20.99 -20.69 1.96
C SER A 436 21.60 -20.94 0.57
N ASN A 437 21.65 -19.91 -0.27
CA ASN A 437 22.12 -19.93 -1.67
C ASN A 437 21.28 -20.78 -2.65
N GLN A 438 20.10 -21.25 -2.25
CA GLN A 438 19.19 -22.00 -3.13
C GLN A 438 18.23 -21.10 -3.90
N GLY A 439 18.07 -19.85 -3.45
CA GLY A 439 17.12 -18.88 -4.00
C GLY A 439 17.77 -17.56 -4.39
N ARG A 440 16.93 -16.72 -4.99
CA ARG A 440 17.25 -15.32 -5.30
C ARG A 440 16.11 -14.44 -4.81
N CYS A 441 16.47 -13.26 -4.32
CA CYS A 441 15.51 -12.21 -4.04
C CYS A 441 14.96 -11.66 -5.35
N TYR A 442 13.65 -11.54 -5.43
CA TYR A 442 12.98 -10.92 -6.56
C TYR A 442 11.68 -10.27 -6.07
N SER A 443 11.56 -8.96 -6.23
CA SER A 443 10.45 -8.15 -5.70
C SER A 443 10.20 -8.37 -4.20
N GLY A 444 11.28 -8.41 -3.40
CA GLY A 444 11.21 -8.57 -1.95
C GLY A 444 10.97 -10.00 -1.44
N GLU A 445 10.70 -10.97 -2.34
CA GLU A 445 10.48 -12.36 -1.97
C GLU A 445 11.69 -13.25 -2.30
N CYS A 446 11.92 -14.28 -1.48
CA CYS A 446 12.92 -15.30 -1.77
C CYS A 446 12.36 -16.39 -2.70
N LYS A 447 12.68 -16.29 -4.00
CA LYS A 447 12.20 -17.21 -5.03
C LYS A 447 13.04 -18.49 -5.09
N THR A 448 12.36 -19.63 -4.87
CA THR A 448 12.90 -20.97 -5.05
C THR A 448 11.81 -21.89 -5.63
N ARG A 449 12.21 -22.88 -6.44
CA ARG A 449 11.29 -23.93 -6.91
C ARG A 449 10.62 -24.67 -5.75
N ASP A 450 11.35 -24.89 -4.66
CA ASP A 450 10.85 -25.59 -3.48
C ASP A 450 9.76 -24.80 -2.75
N ASN A 451 10.00 -23.50 -2.52
CA ASN A 451 8.99 -22.62 -1.92
C ASN A 451 7.77 -22.46 -2.82
N GLN A 452 7.96 -22.42 -4.15
CA GLN A 452 6.85 -22.39 -5.10
C GLN A 452 6.00 -23.66 -5.03
N CYS A 453 6.62 -24.85 -4.99
CA CYS A 453 5.90 -26.10 -4.78
C CYS A 453 5.14 -26.12 -3.44
N LYS A 454 5.76 -25.65 -2.36
CA LYS A 454 5.11 -25.55 -1.03
C LYS A 454 3.95 -24.57 -1.03
N TYR A 455 4.08 -23.48 -1.78
CA TYR A 455 3.03 -22.49 -1.92
C TYR A 455 1.80 -23.07 -2.63
N ILE A 456 2.03 -23.74 -3.76
CA ILE A 456 0.96 -24.29 -4.60
C ILE A 456 0.31 -25.51 -3.95
N TRP A 457 1.10 -26.46 -3.46
CA TRP A 457 0.60 -27.78 -3.05
C TRP A 457 0.54 -27.98 -1.53
N GLY A 458 1.13 -27.06 -0.76
CA GLY A 458 1.19 -27.13 0.70
C GLY A 458 2.54 -27.55 1.26
N SER A 459 2.71 -27.40 2.57
CA SER A 459 4.00 -27.52 3.26
C SER A 459 4.70 -28.88 3.15
N LYS A 460 3.97 -29.94 2.77
CA LYS A 460 4.51 -31.28 2.55
C LYS A 460 5.14 -31.47 1.16
N ALA A 461 4.78 -30.62 0.21
CA ALA A 461 5.37 -30.64 -1.12
C ALA A 461 6.78 -30.04 -1.10
N GLY A 462 7.57 -30.38 -2.11
CA GLY A 462 8.90 -29.82 -2.30
C GLY A 462 9.31 -29.82 -3.76
N GLY A 463 10.37 -29.10 -4.10
CA GLY A 463 10.91 -29.05 -5.45
C GLY A 463 11.48 -30.40 -5.88
N SER A 464 11.22 -30.84 -7.11
CA SER A 464 11.81 -32.06 -7.66
C SER A 464 13.31 -31.93 -7.94
N GLU A 465 13.98 -33.07 -8.06
CA GLU A 465 15.40 -33.15 -8.39
C GLU A 465 15.68 -32.63 -9.81
N LYS A 466 16.91 -32.13 -10.05
CA LYS A 466 17.31 -31.54 -11.34
C LYS A 466 17.07 -32.46 -12.54
N PHE A 467 17.26 -33.76 -12.36
CA PHE A 467 17.02 -34.78 -13.36
C PHE A 467 15.60 -34.73 -13.96
N CYS A 468 14.59 -34.41 -13.15
CA CYS A 468 13.20 -34.28 -13.62
C CYS A 468 13.08 -33.20 -14.69
N TYR A 469 13.70 -32.04 -14.46
CA TYR A 469 13.68 -30.90 -15.37
C TYR A 469 14.47 -31.18 -16.64
N GLU A 470 15.69 -31.70 -16.50
CA GLU A 470 16.56 -32.02 -17.64
C GLU A 470 15.93 -33.06 -18.57
N LYS A 471 15.16 -34.00 -18.02
CA LYS A 471 14.45 -35.01 -18.78
C LYS A 471 13.13 -34.50 -19.36
N LEU A 472 12.19 -34.05 -18.54
CA LEU A 472 10.82 -33.78 -19.00
C LEU A 472 10.70 -32.47 -19.76
N ASN A 473 11.37 -31.40 -19.32
CA ASN A 473 11.24 -30.10 -20.00
C ASN A 473 11.88 -30.09 -21.39
N THR A 474 12.83 -30.99 -21.64
CA THR A 474 13.40 -31.22 -22.97
C THR A 474 12.56 -32.15 -23.85
N GLU A 475 11.48 -32.75 -23.35
CA GLU A 475 10.56 -33.53 -24.20
C GLU A 475 9.58 -32.61 -24.96
N GLY A 476 9.20 -31.47 -24.36
CA GLY A 476 8.24 -30.55 -24.97
C GLY A 476 6.83 -31.17 -25.05
N THR A 477 6.37 -31.73 -23.93
CA THR A 477 5.05 -32.36 -23.79
C THR A 477 4.26 -31.69 -22.68
N GLU A 478 3.01 -32.11 -22.45
CA GLU A 478 2.21 -31.65 -21.30
C GLU A 478 2.89 -31.95 -19.95
N LYS A 479 3.78 -32.96 -19.91
CA LYS A 479 4.51 -33.36 -18.69
C LYS A 479 5.73 -32.48 -18.41
N GLY A 480 6.16 -31.69 -19.38
CA GLY A 480 7.35 -30.83 -19.27
C GLY A 480 7.60 -30.07 -20.56
N ASN A 481 7.62 -28.74 -20.47
CA ASN A 481 7.74 -27.83 -21.61
C ASN A 481 8.15 -26.42 -21.14
N CYS A 482 8.42 -25.52 -22.10
CA CYS A 482 8.75 -24.10 -21.87
C CYS A 482 7.61 -23.16 -22.30
N GLY A 483 6.38 -23.66 -22.26
CA GLY A 483 5.20 -22.93 -22.73
C GLY A 483 4.49 -23.64 -23.84
N ARG A 484 3.53 -22.93 -24.42
CA ARG A 484 2.66 -23.41 -25.48
C ARG A 484 2.59 -22.37 -26.59
N ASP A 485 2.66 -22.84 -27.83
CA ASP A 485 2.48 -22.06 -29.05
C ASP A 485 1.29 -22.64 -29.82
N GLY A 486 0.13 -21.97 -29.72
CA GLY A 486 -1.15 -22.53 -30.15
C GLY A 486 -1.50 -23.81 -29.40
N ASP A 487 -1.58 -24.94 -30.10
CA ASP A 487 -1.83 -26.27 -29.50
C ASP A 487 -0.56 -27.08 -29.25
N ARG A 488 0.60 -26.56 -29.63
CA ARG A 488 1.87 -27.29 -29.53
C ARG A 488 2.65 -26.85 -28.29
N TRP A 489 3.09 -27.83 -27.51
CA TRP A 489 4.01 -27.61 -26.40
C TRP A 489 5.41 -27.28 -26.93
N ILE A 490 6.05 -26.29 -26.30
CA ILE A 490 7.38 -25.81 -26.68
C ILE A 490 8.42 -26.61 -25.91
N GLN A 491 9.31 -27.29 -26.64
CA GLN A 491 10.46 -27.95 -26.07
C GLN A 491 11.43 -26.91 -25.47
N CYS A 492 11.88 -27.12 -24.22
CA CYS A 492 12.89 -26.24 -23.63
C CYS A 492 14.25 -26.47 -24.26
N ASN A 493 15.00 -25.38 -24.46
CA ASN A 493 16.44 -25.48 -24.68
C ASN A 493 17.12 -26.03 -23.42
N LYS A 494 18.27 -26.69 -23.58
CA LYS A 494 19.07 -27.23 -22.46
C LYS A 494 19.42 -26.19 -21.39
N GLN A 495 19.57 -24.93 -21.78
CA GLN A 495 19.88 -23.83 -20.85
C GLN A 495 18.64 -23.36 -20.06
N ASP A 496 17.44 -23.52 -20.63
CA ASP A 496 16.18 -23.00 -20.10
C ASP A 496 15.38 -24.05 -19.32
N VAL A 497 15.87 -25.29 -19.23
CA VAL A 497 15.13 -26.42 -18.62
C VAL A 497 14.68 -26.15 -17.18
N PHE A 498 15.39 -25.32 -16.43
CA PHE A 498 15.05 -24.95 -15.05
C PHE A 498 14.11 -23.75 -14.92
N CYS A 499 13.67 -23.18 -16.05
CA CYS A 499 12.70 -22.07 -16.14
C CYS A 499 11.40 -22.46 -16.86
N GLY A 500 11.30 -23.72 -17.31
CA GLY A 500 10.09 -24.27 -17.91
C GLY A 500 9.06 -24.70 -16.87
N TYR A 501 8.38 -25.80 -17.17
CA TYR A 501 7.34 -26.39 -16.33
C TYR A 501 7.90 -26.75 -14.94
N LEU A 502 7.14 -26.41 -13.90
CA LEU A 502 7.47 -26.64 -12.50
C LEU A 502 7.19 -28.10 -12.13
N LEU A 503 8.21 -28.75 -11.56
CA LEU A 503 8.15 -30.14 -11.14
C LEU A 503 8.36 -30.22 -9.62
N CYS A 504 7.41 -30.87 -8.96
CA CYS A 504 7.29 -31.00 -7.52
C CYS A 504 7.21 -32.47 -7.09
N THR A 505 7.50 -32.69 -5.81
CA THR A 505 7.35 -33.97 -5.10
C THR A 505 6.24 -33.88 -4.07
N ASN A 506 5.62 -35.01 -3.74
CA ASN A 506 4.58 -35.09 -2.68
C ASN A 506 3.42 -34.12 -2.89
N ILE A 507 3.00 -33.94 -4.14
CA ILE A 507 1.94 -32.99 -4.48
C ILE A 507 0.59 -33.44 -3.91
N ALA A 508 -0.16 -32.48 -3.38
CA ALA A 508 -1.52 -32.71 -2.94
C ALA A 508 -2.46 -32.83 -4.13
N ARG A 509 -3.60 -33.51 -3.96
CA ARG A 509 -4.61 -33.64 -5.03
C ARG A 509 -5.19 -32.30 -5.48
N ASN A 510 -5.35 -31.35 -4.55
CA ASN A 510 -5.91 -30.04 -4.81
C ASN A 510 -4.90 -28.97 -4.36
N PRO A 511 -4.66 -27.91 -5.17
CA PRO A 511 -3.74 -26.86 -4.80
C PRO A 511 -4.34 -25.95 -3.72
N ARG A 512 -3.45 -25.35 -2.93
CA ARG A 512 -3.71 -24.28 -1.96
C ARG A 512 -3.93 -22.92 -2.60
N ILE A 513 -3.71 -22.76 -3.90
CA ILE A 513 -3.98 -21.53 -4.61
C ILE A 513 -4.38 -21.83 -6.06
N GLY A 514 -5.26 -21.01 -6.62
CA GLY A 514 -5.70 -21.15 -8.01
C GLY A 514 -6.54 -22.40 -8.27
N LEU A 515 -6.78 -22.65 -9.56
CA LEU A 515 -7.54 -23.79 -10.06
C LEU A 515 -6.63 -24.65 -10.94
N ILE A 516 -6.72 -25.97 -10.78
CA ILE A 516 -6.03 -26.90 -11.70
C ILE A 516 -6.72 -26.82 -13.06
N GLN A 517 -5.93 -26.62 -14.12
CA GLN A 517 -6.37 -26.81 -15.49
C GLN A 517 -5.85 -28.16 -16.02
N GLY A 518 -6.77 -29.03 -16.43
CA GLY A 518 -6.43 -30.39 -16.88
C GLY A 518 -6.20 -31.35 -15.72
N ASP A 519 -5.36 -32.36 -15.95
CA ASP A 519 -4.98 -33.33 -14.93
C ASP A 519 -3.59 -33.03 -14.38
N VAL A 520 -3.42 -33.30 -13.09
CA VAL A 520 -2.09 -33.42 -12.51
C VAL A 520 -1.37 -34.55 -13.24
N THR A 521 -0.10 -34.33 -13.63
CA THR A 521 0.70 -35.34 -14.32
C THR A 521 1.59 -36.07 -13.31
N PRO A 522 1.13 -37.15 -12.64
CA PRO A 522 1.99 -37.92 -11.77
C PRO A 522 3.04 -38.66 -12.61
N THR A 523 4.31 -38.34 -12.39
CA THR A 523 5.40 -38.97 -13.14
C THR A 523 6.49 -39.37 -12.16
N SER A 524 6.81 -40.66 -12.09
CA SER A 524 7.92 -41.15 -11.27
C SER A 524 8.92 -41.92 -12.11
N PHE A 525 10.21 -41.77 -11.77
CA PHE A 525 11.32 -42.44 -12.45
C PHE A 525 12.24 -43.12 -11.44
N ASN A 526 12.82 -44.24 -11.84
CA ASN A 526 13.97 -44.79 -11.12
C ASN A 526 15.24 -44.08 -11.60
N HIS A 527 15.86 -43.29 -10.74
CA HIS A 527 17.12 -42.62 -10.99
C HIS A 527 18.13 -43.05 -9.91
N GLN A 528 19.23 -43.68 -10.34
CA GLN A 528 20.29 -44.16 -9.43
C GLN A 528 19.79 -45.08 -8.30
N GLY A 529 18.78 -45.91 -8.57
CA GLY A 529 18.20 -46.84 -7.59
C GLY A 529 17.18 -46.20 -6.63
N LYS A 530 16.88 -44.91 -6.80
CA LYS A 530 15.87 -44.18 -6.03
C LYS A 530 14.69 -43.83 -6.93
N VAL A 531 13.47 -43.99 -6.42
CA VAL A 531 12.27 -43.50 -7.09
C VAL A 531 12.17 -41.98 -6.87
N VAL A 532 12.25 -41.22 -7.96
CA VAL A 532 12.14 -39.76 -7.98
C VAL A 532 10.78 -39.37 -8.52
N ASP A 533 10.08 -38.50 -7.78
CA ASP A 533 8.79 -37.94 -8.14
C ASP A 533 8.98 -36.62 -8.90
N CYS A 534 8.41 -36.56 -10.11
CA CYS A 534 8.53 -35.46 -11.06
C CYS A 534 7.12 -35.03 -11.49
N SER A 535 6.28 -34.70 -10.51
CA SER A 535 4.87 -34.43 -10.76
C SER A 535 4.60 -32.93 -10.83
N GLY A 536 3.67 -32.51 -11.68
CA GLY A 536 3.31 -31.10 -11.86
C GLY A 536 1.87 -30.95 -12.31
N GLY A 537 1.38 -29.72 -12.29
CA GLY A 537 0.08 -29.35 -12.86
C GLY A 537 0.12 -27.90 -13.36
N HIS A 538 -0.80 -27.56 -14.26
CA HIS A 538 -1.10 -26.17 -14.60
C HIS A 538 -2.07 -25.61 -13.57
N ILE A 539 -1.66 -24.55 -12.86
CA ILE A 539 -2.46 -23.90 -11.82
C ILE A 539 -2.72 -22.47 -12.27
N LEU A 540 -3.94 -22.23 -12.74
CA LEU A 540 -4.34 -20.91 -13.17
C LEU A 540 -4.88 -20.11 -12.00
N LEU A 541 -4.34 -18.90 -11.86
CA LEU A 541 -4.96 -17.83 -11.11
C LEU A 541 -6.07 -17.16 -11.93
N ASP A 542 -6.83 -16.30 -11.28
CA ASP A 542 -7.96 -15.60 -11.91
C ASP A 542 -7.53 -14.59 -13.00
N ASP A 543 -6.28 -14.15 -12.96
CA ASP A 543 -5.63 -13.28 -13.95
C ASP A 543 -4.91 -14.06 -15.06
N GLU A 544 -5.25 -15.35 -15.24
CA GLU A 544 -4.61 -16.29 -16.18
C GLU A 544 -3.12 -16.53 -15.91
N THR A 545 -2.57 -16.08 -14.77
CA THR A 545 -1.20 -16.44 -14.39
C THR A 545 -1.12 -17.93 -14.11
N ASP A 546 -0.26 -18.63 -14.84
CA ASP A 546 -0.02 -20.05 -14.65
C ASP A 546 1.15 -20.29 -13.69
N LEU A 547 0.82 -20.69 -12.47
CA LEU A 547 1.80 -21.07 -11.43
C LEU A 547 2.42 -22.45 -11.69
N GLY A 548 2.00 -23.16 -12.73
CA GLY A 548 2.60 -24.41 -13.19
C GLY A 548 3.96 -24.25 -13.88
N TYR A 549 4.41 -23.01 -14.12
CA TYR A 549 5.76 -22.71 -14.60
C TYR A 549 6.62 -22.13 -13.48
N VAL A 550 7.94 -22.32 -13.60
CA VAL A 550 8.89 -21.71 -12.65
C VAL A 550 8.77 -20.20 -12.66
N GLU A 551 8.59 -19.60 -11.48
CA GLU A 551 8.43 -18.15 -11.30
C GLU A 551 9.67 -17.36 -11.73
N ASP A 552 9.43 -16.15 -12.26
CA ASP A 552 10.49 -15.18 -12.55
C ASP A 552 11.30 -14.85 -11.29
N GLY A 553 12.60 -14.60 -11.48
CA GLY A 553 13.56 -14.41 -10.40
C GLY A 553 14.14 -15.71 -9.84
N THR A 554 13.56 -16.88 -10.13
CA THR A 554 14.07 -18.17 -9.61
C THR A 554 15.44 -18.52 -10.20
N PRO A 555 16.42 -18.98 -9.40
CA PRO A 555 17.75 -19.31 -9.92
C PRO A 555 17.74 -20.54 -10.82
N CYS A 556 18.31 -20.39 -12.02
CA CYS A 556 18.48 -21.47 -13.01
C CYS A 556 19.95 -21.85 -13.25
N GLY A 557 20.89 -21.07 -12.70
CA GLY A 557 22.32 -21.34 -12.79
C GLY A 557 23.15 -20.38 -11.93
N PRO A 558 24.49 -20.52 -11.90
CA PRO A 558 25.38 -19.59 -11.23
C PRO A 558 25.23 -18.18 -11.81
N SER A 559 24.81 -17.21 -11.00
CA SER A 559 24.53 -15.83 -11.43
C SER A 559 23.51 -15.71 -12.58
N MET A 560 22.56 -16.64 -12.65
CA MET A 560 21.46 -16.64 -13.63
C MET A 560 20.12 -16.84 -12.95
N MET A 561 19.07 -16.23 -13.50
CA MET A 561 17.69 -16.37 -13.02
C MET A 561 16.70 -16.47 -14.16
N CYS A 562 15.53 -17.03 -13.86
CA CYS A 562 14.45 -17.16 -14.81
C CYS A 562 13.77 -15.81 -15.04
N LEU A 563 13.53 -15.47 -16.30
CA LEU A 563 12.65 -14.39 -16.70
C LEU A 563 11.96 -14.79 -18.00
N ASP A 564 10.63 -14.69 -18.04
CA ASP A 564 9.81 -15.08 -19.20
C ASP A 564 10.15 -16.49 -19.70
N ARG A 565 10.29 -17.43 -18.74
CA ARG A 565 10.63 -18.85 -18.96
C ARG A 565 12.02 -19.10 -19.60
N LYS A 566 12.90 -18.11 -19.60
CA LYS A 566 14.29 -18.23 -20.08
C LYS A 566 15.28 -18.07 -18.95
N CYS A 567 16.39 -18.80 -19.02
CA CYS A 567 17.48 -18.67 -18.06
C CYS A 567 18.45 -17.58 -18.51
N LEU A 568 18.38 -16.41 -17.86
CA LEU A 568 19.16 -15.24 -18.25
C LEU A 568 20.22 -14.91 -17.18
N PRO A 569 21.44 -14.48 -17.58
CA PRO A 569 22.42 -13.99 -16.62
C PRO A 569 21.95 -12.67 -15.98
N ILE A 570 22.09 -12.57 -14.66
CA ILE A 570 21.63 -11.42 -13.86
C ILE A 570 22.13 -10.07 -14.40
N PRO A 571 23.39 -9.91 -14.85
CA PRO A 571 23.88 -8.63 -15.39
C PRO A 571 23.12 -8.11 -16.61
N PHE A 572 22.38 -8.96 -17.34
CA PHE A 572 21.62 -8.56 -18.52
C PHE A 572 20.18 -8.13 -18.21
N LEU A 573 19.77 -8.14 -16.93
CA LEU A 573 18.39 -7.89 -16.52
C LEU A 573 18.08 -6.41 -16.25
N ASN A 574 18.90 -5.48 -16.75
CA ASN A 574 18.76 -4.03 -16.61
C ASN A 574 18.49 -3.57 -15.16
N ILE A 575 19.10 -4.27 -14.19
CA ILE A 575 18.97 -3.95 -12.77
C ILE A 575 19.86 -2.75 -12.45
N SER A 576 19.26 -1.67 -11.95
CA SER A 576 19.96 -0.42 -11.60
C SER A 576 21.08 -0.67 -10.60
N SER A 577 22.33 -0.36 -10.93
CA SER A 577 23.45 -0.59 -10.01
C SER A 577 23.48 0.44 -8.89
N CYS A 578 23.83 -0.01 -7.68
CA CYS A 578 24.10 0.90 -6.57
C CYS A 578 25.37 1.73 -6.80
N PRO A 579 25.53 2.86 -6.09
CA PRO A 579 26.78 3.61 -6.05
C PRO A 579 27.96 2.71 -5.68
N MET A 580 29.02 2.83 -6.47
CA MET A 580 30.24 2.05 -6.31
C MET A 580 31.31 2.89 -5.61
N GLY A 581 31.94 2.33 -4.60
CA GLY A 581 33.04 2.99 -3.90
C GLY A 581 34.30 3.03 -4.75
N SER A 582 35.30 3.79 -4.28
CA SER A 582 36.63 3.86 -4.92
C SER A 582 37.35 2.51 -5.02
N ASN A 583 36.92 1.51 -4.26
CA ASN A 583 37.41 0.14 -4.28
C ASN A 583 36.72 -0.77 -5.32
N GLY A 584 35.85 -0.24 -6.18
CA GLY A 584 35.17 -1.00 -7.23
C GLY A 584 34.13 -2.00 -6.70
N ARG A 585 33.64 -1.81 -5.47
CA ARG A 585 32.59 -2.64 -4.85
C ARG A 585 31.34 -1.81 -4.62
N ASP A 586 30.19 -2.43 -4.82
CA ASP A 586 28.90 -1.82 -4.48
C ASP A 586 28.88 -1.43 -3.01
N CYS A 587 28.44 -0.19 -2.73
CA CYS A 587 28.37 0.37 -1.39
C CYS A 587 29.69 0.26 -0.60
N SER A 588 30.81 0.42 -1.30
CA SER A 588 32.19 0.35 -0.78
C SER A 588 32.53 -0.95 -0.04
N GLY A 589 31.69 -1.99 -0.10
CA GLY A 589 31.81 -3.16 0.76
C GLY A 589 31.65 -2.89 2.26
N HIS A 590 31.17 -1.70 2.64
CA HIS A 590 31.03 -1.22 4.02
C HIS A 590 29.58 -0.97 4.45
N GLY A 591 28.63 -1.11 3.53
CA GLY A 591 27.22 -1.23 3.90
C GLY A 591 26.91 -2.56 4.61
N ILE A 592 25.69 -2.72 5.09
CA ILE A 592 25.12 -4.04 5.42
C ILE A 592 24.95 -4.78 4.08
N LYS A 593 26.01 -5.03 3.30
CA LYS A 593 26.08 -5.76 2.00
C LYS A 593 24.82 -5.71 1.09
N VAL A 594 24.06 -4.61 1.05
CA VAL A 594 22.75 -4.65 0.40
C VAL A 594 22.51 -3.33 -0.32
N CYS A 595 22.49 -3.45 -1.64
CA CYS A 595 21.81 -2.50 -2.50
C CYS A 595 20.30 -2.67 -2.30
N SER A 596 19.58 -1.58 -2.08
CA SER A 596 18.12 -1.60 -1.97
C SER A 596 17.46 -1.76 -3.35
N ASN A 597 16.15 -2.02 -3.36
CA ASN A 597 15.32 -2.01 -4.56
C ASN A 597 15.27 -0.65 -5.29
N GLU A 598 15.62 0.44 -4.60
CA GLU A 598 15.71 1.79 -5.18
C GLU A 598 17.13 2.15 -5.67
N ALA A 599 18.04 1.17 -5.74
CA ALA A 599 19.45 1.38 -6.07
C ALA A 599 20.18 2.35 -5.12
N THR A 600 19.78 2.34 -3.85
CA THR A 600 20.43 3.10 -2.77
C THR A 600 21.21 2.19 -1.84
N CYS A 601 22.33 2.67 -1.33
CA CYS A 601 23.17 1.92 -0.41
C CYS A 601 22.69 2.04 1.03
N ILE A 602 22.41 0.90 1.67
CA ILE A 602 22.09 0.87 3.10
C ILE A 602 23.37 0.61 3.91
N CYS A 603 23.88 1.68 4.52
CA CYS A 603 25.15 1.65 5.23
C CYS A 603 25.05 0.96 6.59
N ASN A 604 26.14 0.32 7.03
CA ASN A 604 26.24 -0.12 8.42
C ASN A 604 26.31 1.10 9.34
N SER A 605 25.93 0.95 10.60
CA SER A 605 25.72 2.04 11.56
C SER A 605 26.90 3.01 11.71
N ILE A 606 28.12 2.52 11.49
CA ILE A 606 29.40 3.26 11.56
C ILE A 606 29.89 3.83 10.21
N TRP A 607 29.11 3.68 9.14
CA TRP A 607 29.41 4.18 7.80
C TRP A 607 28.28 5.09 7.29
N ALA A 608 28.63 6.03 6.43
CA ALA A 608 27.74 7.03 5.85
C ALA A 608 28.18 7.39 4.42
N GLY A 609 27.42 8.29 3.78
CA GLY A 609 27.60 8.66 2.38
C GLY A 609 26.79 7.79 1.44
N THR A 610 26.58 8.27 0.22
CA THR A 610 25.74 7.61 -0.80
C THR A 610 26.29 6.25 -1.24
N ASP A 611 27.59 6.03 -1.10
CA ASP A 611 28.32 4.80 -1.44
C ASP A 611 28.89 4.10 -0.19
N CYS A 612 28.50 4.52 1.02
CA CYS A 612 29.03 4.02 2.30
C CYS A 612 30.55 4.13 2.47
N SER A 613 31.20 5.09 1.82
CA SER A 613 32.65 5.29 1.92
C SER A 613 33.10 6.12 3.13
N ILE A 614 32.17 6.84 3.78
CA ILE A 614 32.50 7.78 4.87
C ILE A 614 32.39 7.05 6.20
N TYR A 615 33.48 7.00 6.96
CA TYR A 615 33.47 6.46 8.33
C TYR A 615 32.83 7.47 9.28
N ASP A 616 31.70 7.10 9.90
CA ASP A 616 30.91 7.93 10.80
C ASP A 616 30.46 7.11 12.02
N PRO A 617 31.34 6.91 13.01
CA PRO A 617 31.03 6.10 14.18
C PRO A 617 29.97 6.78 15.05
N ILE A 618 28.99 6.00 15.54
CA ILE A 618 28.03 6.47 16.53
C ILE A 618 28.82 6.93 17.77
N LYS A 619 28.72 8.23 18.09
CA LYS A 619 29.31 8.77 19.32
C LYS A 619 28.53 8.22 20.51
N ASP A 620 29.09 7.24 21.20
CA ASP A 620 28.60 6.86 22.52
C ASP A 620 28.74 8.05 23.46
N ASN A 621 27.62 8.63 23.88
CA ASN A 621 27.56 9.54 25.02
C ASN A 621 27.70 8.73 26.33
N GLN A 622 28.73 7.91 26.43
CA GLN A 622 29.22 7.32 27.67
C GLN A 622 30.72 7.62 27.77
N ASN A 623 31.03 8.90 28.02
CA ASN A 623 32.15 9.40 28.85
C ASN A 623 32.45 10.86 28.50
N SER A 624 31.70 11.78 29.10
CA SER A 624 32.24 13.09 29.50
C SER A 624 31.50 13.58 30.75
N LYS A 625 31.81 12.95 31.88
CA LYS A 625 32.00 13.76 33.09
C LYS A 625 33.36 14.43 32.89
N ASP A 626 33.37 15.74 33.05
CA ASP A 626 34.48 16.68 32.89
C ASP A 626 34.66 17.26 31.48
N GLY A 627 34.23 18.51 31.35
CA GLY A 627 34.41 19.34 30.16
C GLY A 627 33.16 20.13 29.78
N VAL A 628 32.72 21.05 30.63
CA VAL A 628 31.77 22.10 30.24
C VAL A 628 32.44 22.95 29.16
N SER A 629 32.28 22.56 27.89
CA SER A 629 32.46 23.47 26.77
C SER A 629 31.20 24.33 26.71
N LYS A 630 31.32 25.54 27.26
CA LYS A 630 30.28 26.56 27.14
C LYS A 630 30.07 26.84 25.65
N GLY A 631 28.98 26.33 25.09
CA GLY A 631 28.38 26.92 23.89
C GLY A 631 28.12 28.41 24.13
N PRO A 632 28.03 29.23 23.07
CA PRO A 632 27.98 30.68 23.20
C PRO A 632 26.80 31.06 24.10
N SER A 633 27.13 31.56 25.28
CA SER A 633 26.19 31.99 26.31
C SER A 633 25.13 32.90 25.69
N ALA A 634 23.86 32.70 26.06
CA ALA A 634 22.71 33.49 25.64
C ALA A 634 22.94 35.02 25.78
N THR A 635 23.90 35.44 26.60
CA THR A 635 24.40 36.82 26.67
C THR A 635 24.92 37.36 25.33
N ASN A 636 25.61 36.57 24.50
CA ASN A 636 26.14 37.04 23.21
C ASN A 636 25.03 37.29 22.17
N LEU A 637 23.95 36.53 22.24
CA LEU A 637 22.77 36.68 21.36
C LEU A 637 21.92 37.89 21.77
N ILE A 638 21.82 38.14 23.08
CA ILE A 638 21.18 39.35 23.64
C ILE A 638 22.00 40.61 23.31
N ILE A 639 23.33 40.57 23.45
CA ILE A 639 24.22 41.69 23.09
C ILE A 639 24.11 42.01 21.59
N GLY A 640 24.10 41.00 20.72
CA GLY A 640 23.91 41.18 19.28
C GLY A 640 22.56 41.83 18.92
N SER A 641 21.50 41.44 19.62
CA SER A 641 20.15 41.98 19.39
C SER A 641 20.01 43.42 19.89
N ILE A 642 20.62 43.76 21.03
CA ILE A 642 20.66 45.13 21.56
C ILE A 642 21.53 46.03 20.67
N ALA A 643 22.70 45.56 20.22
CA ALA A 643 23.55 46.30 19.30
C ALA A 643 22.84 46.56 17.96
N GLY A 644 22.12 45.56 17.42
CA GLY A 644 21.31 45.70 16.22
C GLY A 644 20.18 46.73 16.38
N ALA A 645 19.45 46.69 17.50
CA ALA A 645 18.38 47.65 17.78
C ALA A 645 18.91 49.08 17.93
N ILE A 646 20.06 49.28 18.59
CA ILE A 646 20.70 50.59 18.72
C ILE A 646 21.16 51.12 17.36
N LEU A 647 21.71 50.26 16.50
CA LEU A 647 22.15 50.65 15.15
C LEU A 647 20.98 51.09 14.27
N VAL A 648 19.85 50.37 14.32
CA VAL A 648 18.62 50.74 13.60
C VAL A 648 18.06 52.06 14.13
N ALA A 649 18.02 52.25 15.45
CA ALA A 649 17.58 53.51 16.04
C ALA A 649 18.48 54.69 15.64
N ALA A 650 19.81 54.49 15.60
CA ALA A 650 20.76 55.51 15.15
C ALA A 650 20.58 55.88 13.67
N ILE A 651 20.29 54.90 12.80
CA ILE A 651 20.01 55.14 11.38
C ILE A 651 18.71 55.92 11.20
N VAL A 652 17.65 55.57 11.95
CA VAL A 652 16.36 56.27 11.88
C VAL A 652 16.48 57.71 12.41
N LEU A 653 17.18 57.92 13.51
CA LEU A 653 17.43 59.26 14.07
C LEU A 653 18.38 60.09 13.18
N GLY A 654 19.40 59.46 12.58
CA GLY A 654 20.30 60.11 11.62
C GLY A 654 19.58 60.50 10.33
N GLY A 655 18.71 59.63 9.81
CA GLY A 655 17.91 59.88 8.60
C GLY A 655 16.88 60.99 8.79
N THR A 656 16.20 61.03 9.93
CA THR A 656 15.24 62.10 10.27
C THR A 656 15.94 63.44 10.52
N GLY A 657 17.13 63.44 11.14
CA GLY A 657 17.97 64.64 11.30
C GLY A 657 18.48 65.23 9.97
N TRP A 658 18.84 64.38 9.01
CA TRP A 658 19.27 64.82 7.68
C TRP A 658 18.11 65.37 6.84
N GLY A 659 16.93 64.76 6.95
CA GLY A 659 15.69 65.25 6.32
C GLY A 659 15.28 66.65 6.78
N PHE A 660 15.39 66.95 8.07
CA PHE A 660 15.10 68.30 8.60
C PHE A 660 16.10 69.36 8.15
N LYS A 661 17.38 69.01 7.98
CA LYS A 661 18.42 69.92 7.47
C LYS A 661 18.20 70.25 5.99
N HIS A 662 17.72 69.28 5.20
CA HIS A 662 17.40 69.48 3.78
C HIS A 662 16.13 70.32 3.57
N LEU A 663 15.12 70.20 4.44
CA LEU A 663 13.91 71.02 4.42
C LEU A 663 14.19 72.49 4.78
N LYS A 664 15.08 72.76 5.74
CA LYS A 664 15.53 74.14 6.03
C LYS A 664 16.32 74.77 4.88
N LYS A 665 17.12 73.98 4.14
CA LYS A 665 17.88 74.46 2.97
C LYS A 665 16.96 74.74 1.77
N LYS A 666 15.90 73.94 1.57
CA LYS A 666 14.86 74.21 0.56
C LYS A 666 14.03 75.46 0.88
N LYS A 667 13.69 75.72 2.15
CA LYS A 667 13.00 76.97 2.55
C LYS A 667 13.87 78.22 2.36
N LYS A 668 15.18 78.17 2.64
CA LYS A 668 16.09 79.30 2.35
C LYS A 668 16.25 79.58 0.85
N ASN A 669 16.30 78.54 0.01
CA ASN A 669 16.40 78.72 -1.45
C ASN A 669 15.10 79.20 -2.10
N GLN A 670 13.93 78.94 -1.50
CA GLN A 670 12.65 79.51 -1.96
C GLN A 670 12.49 80.98 -1.57
N GLN A 671 13.09 81.41 -0.46
CA GLN A 671 13.03 82.82 -0.03
C GLN A 671 13.97 83.73 -0.84
N GLN A 672 15.05 83.20 -1.44
CA GLN A 672 15.93 83.93 -2.36
C GLN A 672 15.38 84.06 -3.80
N LYS A 673 14.38 83.26 -4.19
CA LYS A 673 13.73 83.37 -5.52
C LYS A 673 12.53 84.31 -5.55
N ALA A 674 12.18 84.94 -4.42
CA ALA A 674 11.09 85.92 -4.33
C ALA A 674 11.60 87.38 -4.28
N THR A 675 12.89 87.62 -4.54
CA THR A 675 13.51 88.96 -4.49
C THR A 675 14.52 89.17 -5.63
N GLN A 676 14.22 88.62 -6.81
CA GLN A 676 14.88 88.95 -8.07
C GLN A 676 13.83 89.13 -9.16
#